data_AF-A0A351FQ86-F1
#
_entry.id   AF-A0A351FQ86-F1
#
_cell.length_a   1.000
_cell.length_b   1.000
_cell.length_c   1.000
_cell.angle_alpha   90.00
_cell.angle_beta   90.00
_cell.angle_gamma   90.00
#
_symmetry.space_group_name_H-M   'P 1'
#
loop_
_entity.id
_entity.type
_entity.pdbx_description
1 polymer ?
#
loop_
_entity_poly.entity_id
_entity_poly.type
_entity_poly.pdbx_seq_one_letter_code
_entity_poly.pdbx_strand_id
1 'polypeptide(L)'
;TPQDPELPKRLTLNDDGSERFRRYIPFPSFVNLVENYPYPYLIGGKCWEFPITVPDDWQGQNIQRPNNPRTVDDLIAAVDATVLKKGVANIVFHPHGWIRADQMVQVVDHVQKQYGKRVKFLTFKECMQRINQHLLLEQPVRAADGSDNGVRLLDLNQDGYLDVLIGNRHQQVIRLWDPENHRWRDTPNQFPLGDAKVSITPGASWHIGMSRQGPVALANDDQIQAWCHFGLPRVGQSNQQQAAQHKLDLKSQPFPAELKSIKTAQQGIDLGVRFRDLDGDGISELIVANPQQRDVFQQTDREWQRSSNNNNTKPFPAAIVDEQGRDNGVRFFDIDQDGFDDLIVANDRESALHLYAQKLKAFQPPVTGAEKIPNIVAGGMNQGAWFARGHLWIQNEHTHRLPDGVDRRTFQQLLGNSEPQPRSPKQSLRSLRPRPGFQVELVAAEPLVMDPIALDWGADGKLWVVEMADYPLGIDDRGKPGGRVRYLEDTDNDGQYDKSTVFLDKIPYPTGVMAWKNGVMVSAAPAVFYAEDTNGDGKADLRQDLYRGFGKGNQQHRVNGFEWGLDNWIYLANGDSNGVIESVKTGEKVNIGGRDLRIRPSTGALDAQTGQTQFGRHRDDFGNWFGCSNPVPVRHYVLADHYLRRNPFVTTPSLRRDVARADNTELFPISRVLSHWSGYRPPTIGQSHRFTSACSTTVYRDRLFGTAFAHSTFTCAPVHNAIHHRLLRPEGIHFASERPADEQGIEFLASSDSWFRPTTVTTGPDGALWVTDMYRLVIEHPEWIDDRREKELFLRAGHDRGRIYRIIKTGTSPHRVERFTELTPAQLVEKLKSPNGRQRDLAQRLLIQQNAQDTIPQLRDLVRHAASPLARLHALCTL
;
A
#
# COMPACT_ATOMS: atom_id res chain seq x y z
N THR A 1 -10.02 20.77 3.10
CA THR A 1 -10.74 20.44 4.36
C THR A 1 -10.04 21.17 5.51
N PRO A 2 -10.50 21.17 6.78
CA PRO A 2 -9.75 21.79 7.89
C PRO A 2 -8.41 21.11 8.19
N GLN A 3 -8.14 19.96 7.57
CA GLN A 3 -6.86 19.25 7.62
C GLN A 3 -5.83 19.80 6.62
N ASP A 4 -6.21 20.71 5.71
CA ASP A 4 -5.28 21.36 4.79
C ASP A 4 -4.45 22.43 5.55
N PRO A 5 -3.11 22.27 5.67
CA PRO A 5 -2.29 23.16 6.47
C PRO A 5 -2.14 24.56 5.86
N GLU A 6 -2.41 24.73 4.56
CA GLU A 6 -2.28 26.01 3.87
C GLU A 6 -3.54 26.87 3.96
N LEU A 7 -4.66 26.30 4.44
CA LEU A 7 -5.94 26.99 4.52
C LEU A 7 -6.29 27.35 5.98
N PRO A 8 -6.63 28.62 6.26
CA PRO A 8 -7.08 29.01 7.59
C PRO A 8 -8.43 28.36 7.90
N LYS A 9 -8.59 27.85 9.14
CA LYS A 9 -9.79 27.12 9.60
C LYS A 9 -11.11 27.86 9.34
N ARG A 10 -11.11 29.20 9.40
CA ARG A 10 -12.31 30.01 9.10
C ARG A 10 -12.88 29.82 7.69
N LEU A 11 -12.06 29.39 6.73
CA LEU A 11 -12.49 29.11 5.36
C LEU A 11 -13.00 27.67 5.18
N THR A 12 -12.70 26.79 6.13
CA THR A 12 -12.98 25.34 6.00
C THR A 12 -13.94 24.81 7.06
N LEU A 13 -14.24 25.61 8.09
CA LEU A 13 -15.21 25.33 9.15
C LEU A 13 -16.34 26.38 9.18
N ASN A 14 -17.51 25.94 9.65
CA ASN A 14 -18.62 26.78 10.06
C ASN A 14 -18.44 27.22 11.53
N ASP A 15 -19.25 28.17 11.99
CA ASP A 15 -19.20 28.70 13.37
C ASP A 15 -19.48 27.62 14.44
N ASP A 16 -20.21 26.56 14.08
CA ASP A 16 -20.49 25.41 14.94
C ASP A 16 -19.37 24.35 14.95
N GLY A 17 -18.26 24.61 14.23
CA GLY A 17 -17.12 23.70 14.11
C GLY A 17 -17.29 22.57 13.08
N SER A 18 -18.41 22.52 12.36
CA SER A 18 -18.61 21.54 11.27
C SER A 18 -17.83 21.92 10.01
N GLU A 19 -17.45 20.93 9.19
CA GLU A 19 -16.76 21.16 7.92
C GLU A 19 -17.66 21.89 6.91
N ARG A 20 -17.22 23.06 6.45
CA ARG A 20 -17.98 23.94 5.54
C ARG A 20 -18.41 23.22 4.26
N PHE A 21 -17.45 22.58 3.60
CA PHE A 21 -17.68 21.99 2.27
C PHE A 21 -18.22 20.54 2.30
N ARG A 22 -18.30 19.89 3.47
CA ARG A 22 -18.76 18.50 3.55
C ARG A 22 -20.21 18.34 3.11
N ARG A 23 -21.03 19.40 3.25
CA ARG A 23 -22.42 19.44 2.78
C ARG A 23 -22.60 19.34 1.26
N TYR A 24 -21.55 19.55 0.47
CA TYR A 24 -21.58 19.40 -0.99
C TYR A 24 -21.28 17.96 -1.44
N ILE A 25 -21.07 17.04 -0.49
CA ILE A 25 -20.91 15.62 -0.78
C ILE A 25 -22.30 14.98 -0.60
N PRO A 26 -23.01 14.70 -1.70
CA PRO A 26 -24.43 14.32 -1.64
C PRO A 26 -24.66 12.97 -0.96
N PHE A 27 -23.66 12.09 -0.97
CA PHE A 27 -23.74 10.73 -0.43
C PHE A 27 -22.33 10.17 -0.13
N PRO A 28 -22.19 9.19 0.77
CA PRO A 28 -20.89 8.67 1.21
C PRO A 28 -20.00 8.13 0.09
N SER A 29 -20.60 7.65 -0.99
CA SER A 29 -19.94 7.01 -2.13
C SER A 29 -19.50 8.00 -3.23
N PHE A 30 -19.64 9.31 -3.02
CA PHE A 30 -19.30 10.32 -4.02
C PHE A 30 -17.81 10.28 -4.36
N VAL A 31 -17.50 10.00 -5.63
CA VAL A 31 -16.13 9.75 -6.11
C VAL A 31 -15.45 10.96 -6.71
N ASN A 32 -16.22 11.96 -7.16
CA ASN A 32 -15.70 13.22 -7.69
C ASN A 32 -15.34 14.19 -6.55
N LEU A 33 -14.56 13.69 -5.59
CA LEU A 33 -14.11 14.45 -4.43
C LEU A 33 -12.59 14.36 -4.34
N VAL A 34 -11.96 15.53 -4.23
CA VAL A 34 -10.55 15.69 -3.86
C VAL A 34 -10.48 16.36 -2.50
N GLU A 35 -9.83 15.72 -1.53
CA GLU A 35 -9.58 16.30 -0.21
C GLU A 35 -8.19 16.95 -0.19
N ASN A 36 -8.10 18.17 0.38
CA ASN A 36 -6.85 18.94 0.54
C ASN A 36 -6.08 19.15 -0.75
N TYR A 37 -6.81 19.68 -1.74
CA TYR A 37 -6.36 19.95 -3.11
C TYR A 37 -4.94 20.55 -3.15
N PRO A 38 -3.92 19.76 -3.54
CA PRO A 38 -2.55 20.27 -3.67
C PRO A 38 -2.46 21.00 -5.01
N TYR A 39 -2.16 22.29 -5.01
CA TYR A 39 -2.07 23.06 -6.24
C TYR A 39 -0.61 23.18 -6.71
N PRO A 40 -0.28 22.89 -7.99
CA PRO A 40 -1.17 22.35 -9.04
C PRO A 40 -1.47 20.85 -8.84
N TYR A 41 -2.73 20.44 -9.06
CA TYR A 41 -3.13 19.03 -9.05
C TYR A 41 -3.24 18.51 -10.49
N LEU A 42 -2.56 17.41 -10.77
CA LEU A 42 -2.56 16.75 -12.08
C LEU A 42 -3.20 15.37 -11.96
N ILE A 43 -4.26 15.12 -12.73
CA ILE A 43 -4.79 13.77 -12.93
C ILE A 43 -3.82 13.02 -13.83
N GLY A 44 -3.29 11.90 -13.32
CA GLY A 44 -2.35 11.04 -14.05
C GLY A 44 -1.08 11.75 -14.50
N GLY A 45 -0.70 12.87 -13.86
CA GLY A 45 0.44 13.68 -14.27
C GLY A 45 0.24 14.47 -15.57
N LYS A 46 -0.96 14.47 -16.16
CA LYS A 46 -1.18 14.94 -17.55
C LYS A 46 -2.23 16.02 -17.71
N CYS A 47 -3.21 16.13 -16.81
CA CYS A 47 -4.30 17.09 -16.95
C CYS A 47 -4.56 17.81 -15.63
N TRP A 48 -4.68 19.14 -15.66
CA TRP A 48 -5.14 19.89 -14.49
C TRP A 48 -6.61 19.60 -14.24
N GLU A 49 -6.94 19.21 -13.01
CA GLU A 49 -8.33 19.25 -12.57
C GLU A 49 -8.67 20.69 -12.17
N PHE A 50 -9.94 21.06 -12.31
CA PHE A 50 -10.44 22.33 -11.80
C PHE A 50 -11.66 22.01 -10.93
N PRO A 51 -11.49 21.90 -9.60
CA PRO A 51 -12.58 21.53 -8.73
C PRO A 51 -13.66 22.61 -8.79
N ILE A 52 -14.90 22.14 -8.76
CA ILE A 52 -16.09 22.98 -8.80
C ILE A 52 -16.78 22.92 -7.43
N THR A 53 -17.15 24.08 -6.89
CA THR A 53 -17.80 24.15 -5.56
C THR A 53 -19.22 23.56 -5.59
N VAL A 54 -19.90 23.63 -6.74
CA VAL A 54 -21.23 23.07 -6.97
C VAL A 54 -21.21 22.20 -8.24
N PRO A 55 -21.25 20.86 -8.11
CA PRO A 55 -21.02 19.95 -9.25
C PRO A 55 -22.09 20.00 -10.34
N ASP A 56 -23.36 20.21 -9.97
CA ASP A 56 -24.48 20.13 -10.90
C ASP A 56 -25.75 20.86 -10.39
N ASP A 57 -26.67 21.12 -11.34
CA ASP A 57 -27.92 21.85 -11.09
C ASP A 57 -28.87 21.10 -10.14
N TRP A 58 -28.88 19.76 -10.14
CA TRP A 58 -29.75 18.99 -9.26
C TRP A 58 -29.32 19.18 -7.80
N GLN A 59 -28.02 19.16 -7.51
CA GLN A 59 -27.50 19.42 -6.16
C GLN A 59 -27.78 20.86 -5.71
N GLY A 60 -27.61 21.83 -6.61
CA GLY A 60 -27.98 23.23 -6.33
C GLY A 60 -29.44 23.36 -5.90
N GLN A 61 -30.36 22.71 -6.61
CA GLN A 61 -31.79 22.79 -6.33
C GLN A 61 -32.21 21.99 -5.09
N ASN A 62 -31.73 20.75 -4.94
CA ASN A 62 -32.29 19.81 -3.98
C ASN A 62 -31.51 19.77 -2.66
N ILE A 63 -30.19 19.95 -2.71
CA ILE A 63 -29.32 19.91 -1.52
C ILE A 63 -29.13 21.31 -0.96
N GLN A 64 -28.71 22.25 -1.81
CA GLN A 64 -28.41 23.61 -1.36
C GLN A 64 -29.67 24.45 -1.15
N ARG A 65 -30.74 24.09 -1.84
CA ARG A 65 -32.01 24.81 -1.93
C ARG A 65 -31.89 26.10 -2.75
N PRO A 66 -32.97 26.48 -3.46
CA PRO A 66 -33.00 27.71 -4.24
C PRO A 66 -32.56 28.95 -3.46
N ASN A 67 -31.60 29.69 -4.01
CA ASN A 67 -31.18 31.00 -3.58
C ASN A 67 -30.64 31.08 -2.14
N ASN A 68 -30.08 29.99 -1.63
CA ASN A 68 -29.58 29.92 -0.28
C ASN A 68 -28.41 30.92 -0.06
N PRO A 69 -28.51 31.88 0.89
CA PRO A 69 -27.43 32.84 1.15
C PRO A 69 -26.12 32.15 1.56
N ARG A 70 -26.19 31.00 2.24
CA ARG A 70 -24.99 30.23 2.61
C ARG A 70 -24.23 29.72 1.39
N THR A 71 -24.87 29.54 0.23
CA THR A 71 -24.17 29.15 -1.00
C THR A 71 -23.24 30.27 -1.45
N VAL A 72 -23.65 31.54 -1.29
CA VAL A 72 -22.82 32.71 -1.61
C VAL A 72 -21.60 32.78 -0.69
N ASP A 73 -21.79 32.60 0.61
CA ASP A 73 -20.70 32.60 1.60
C ASP A 73 -19.65 31.52 1.31
N ASP A 74 -20.09 30.34 0.88
CA ASP A 74 -19.19 29.23 0.55
C ASP A 74 -18.49 29.41 -0.79
N LEU A 75 -19.15 30.00 -1.79
CA LEU A 75 -18.49 30.38 -3.04
C LEU A 75 -17.40 31.43 -2.76
N ILE A 76 -17.67 32.40 -1.90
CA ILE A 76 -16.67 33.36 -1.43
C ILE A 76 -15.51 32.64 -0.73
N ALA A 77 -15.81 31.74 0.22
CA ALA A 77 -14.77 30.99 0.93
C ALA A 77 -13.93 30.10 -0.02
N ALA A 78 -14.56 29.49 -1.02
CA ALA A 78 -13.89 28.68 -2.04
C ALA A 78 -12.96 29.53 -2.92
N VAL A 79 -13.40 30.73 -3.32
CA VAL A 79 -12.55 31.67 -4.06
C VAL A 79 -11.39 32.15 -3.20
N ASP A 80 -11.63 32.57 -1.96
CA ASP A 80 -10.58 33.00 -1.02
C ASP A 80 -9.53 31.89 -0.82
N ALA A 81 -9.99 30.65 -0.61
CA ALA A 81 -9.11 29.48 -0.48
C ALA A 81 -8.29 29.26 -1.77
N THR A 82 -8.92 29.40 -2.94
CA THR A 82 -8.26 29.26 -4.23
C THR A 82 -7.20 30.35 -4.44
N VAL A 83 -7.47 31.60 -4.06
CA VAL A 83 -6.49 32.70 -4.14
C VAL A 83 -5.27 32.40 -3.25
N LEU A 84 -5.48 31.90 -2.03
CA LEU A 84 -4.38 31.50 -1.13
C LEU A 84 -3.51 30.40 -1.74
N LYS A 85 -4.17 29.42 -2.39
CA LYS A 85 -3.53 28.33 -3.13
C LYS A 85 -2.94 28.76 -4.48
N LYS A 86 -3.10 30.03 -4.88
CA LYS A 86 -2.71 30.56 -6.20
C LYS A 86 -3.31 29.77 -7.37
N GLY A 87 -4.54 29.29 -7.18
CA GLY A 87 -5.23 28.38 -8.09
C GLY A 87 -6.22 29.02 -9.07
N VAL A 88 -6.96 28.15 -9.77
CA VAL A 88 -8.10 28.50 -10.64
C VAL A 88 -9.37 27.92 -10.01
N ALA A 89 -10.38 28.78 -9.79
CA ALA A 89 -11.69 28.37 -9.29
C ALA A 89 -12.66 28.28 -10.46
N ASN A 90 -13.36 27.15 -10.59
CA ASN A 90 -14.44 27.02 -11.56
C ASN A 90 -15.78 27.31 -10.87
N ILE A 91 -16.54 28.27 -11.39
CA ILE A 91 -17.87 28.63 -10.89
C ILE A 91 -18.85 28.48 -12.04
N VAL A 92 -19.73 27.48 -11.96
CA VAL A 92 -20.83 27.32 -12.89
C VAL A 92 -22.03 28.12 -12.38
N PHE A 93 -22.63 28.89 -13.27
CA PHE A 93 -23.80 29.71 -12.99
C PHE A 93 -24.86 29.43 -14.05
N HIS A 94 -26.01 28.89 -13.61
CA HIS A 94 -27.20 28.75 -14.42
C HIS A 94 -28.31 29.64 -13.82
N PRO A 95 -28.82 30.66 -14.53
CA PRO A 95 -29.81 31.59 -13.98
C PRO A 95 -31.18 30.95 -13.68
N HIS A 96 -31.39 29.68 -14.00
CA HIS A 96 -32.64 28.94 -13.81
C HIS A 96 -32.67 28.10 -12.52
N GLY A 97 -32.45 28.77 -11.38
CA GLY A 97 -33.26 28.47 -10.19
C GLY A 97 -32.56 28.11 -8.88
N TRP A 98 -31.26 27.83 -8.84
CA TRP A 98 -30.58 27.55 -7.55
C TRP A 98 -29.76 28.72 -7.00
N ILE A 99 -29.31 29.66 -7.85
CA ILE A 99 -28.62 30.89 -7.46
C ILE A 99 -29.07 32.04 -8.35
N ARG A 100 -29.28 33.23 -7.77
CA ARG A 100 -29.67 34.43 -8.53
C ARG A 100 -28.47 35.20 -9.06
N ALA A 101 -28.69 36.00 -10.10
CA ALA A 101 -27.68 36.90 -10.64
C ALA A 101 -27.16 37.89 -9.59
N ASP A 102 -28.02 38.47 -8.75
CA ASP A 102 -27.62 39.41 -7.68
C ASP A 102 -26.77 38.74 -6.58
N GLN A 103 -26.91 37.43 -6.39
CA GLN A 103 -26.06 36.66 -5.48
C GLN A 103 -24.67 36.42 -6.07
N MET A 104 -24.57 36.18 -7.38
CA MET A 104 -23.27 36.10 -8.05
C MET A 104 -22.56 37.45 -8.09
N VAL A 105 -23.30 38.55 -8.25
CA VAL A 105 -22.74 39.91 -8.13
C VAL A 105 -22.08 40.11 -6.77
N GLN A 106 -22.65 39.61 -5.67
CA GLN A 106 -22.02 39.69 -4.34
C GLN A 106 -20.67 38.97 -4.27
N VAL A 107 -20.55 37.79 -4.89
CA VAL A 107 -19.26 37.07 -4.97
C VAL A 107 -18.24 37.91 -5.75
N VAL A 108 -18.63 38.46 -6.90
CA VAL A 108 -17.76 39.31 -7.73
C VAL A 108 -17.34 40.59 -6.99
N ASP A 109 -18.27 41.26 -6.32
CA ASP A 109 -18.01 42.48 -5.55
C ASP A 109 -17.06 42.23 -4.38
N HIS A 110 -17.22 41.11 -3.66
CA HIS A 110 -16.28 40.69 -2.62
C HIS A 110 -14.87 40.52 -3.20
N VAL A 111 -14.74 39.75 -4.29
CA VAL A 111 -13.45 39.46 -4.93
C VAL A 111 -12.80 40.74 -5.45
N GLN A 112 -13.56 41.61 -6.10
CA GLN A 112 -13.08 42.89 -6.61
C GLN A 112 -12.62 43.81 -5.48
N LYS A 113 -13.37 43.85 -4.37
CA LYS A 113 -13.05 44.67 -3.19
C LYS A 113 -11.80 44.17 -2.47
N GLN A 114 -11.68 42.85 -2.26
CA GLN A 114 -10.58 42.27 -1.49
C GLN A 114 -9.28 42.10 -2.29
N TYR A 115 -9.39 41.70 -3.56
CA TYR A 115 -8.25 41.31 -4.38
C TYR A 115 -8.01 42.21 -5.59
N GLY A 116 -9.04 42.91 -6.05
CA GLY A 116 -8.98 43.78 -7.22
C GLY A 116 -8.36 43.08 -8.43
N LYS A 117 -7.38 43.74 -9.07
CA LYS A 117 -6.72 43.25 -10.29
C LYS A 117 -5.92 41.95 -10.13
N ARG A 118 -5.73 41.45 -8.89
CA ARG A 118 -5.04 40.18 -8.62
C ARG A 118 -5.86 38.96 -9.05
N VAL A 119 -7.18 39.10 -9.15
CA VAL A 119 -8.09 38.05 -9.62
C VAL A 119 -8.75 38.52 -10.92
N LYS A 120 -8.94 37.60 -11.87
CA LYS A 120 -9.65 37.85 -13.13
C LYS A 120 -10.76 36.83 -13.30
N PHE A 121 -11.98 37.30 -13.56
CA PHE A 121 -13.07 36.45 -14.01
C PHE A 121 -12.97 36.28 -15.52
N LEU A 122 -13.06 35.05 -16.00
CA LEU A 122 -13.01 34.71 -17.41
C LEU A 122 -14.23 33.88 -17.77
N THR A 123 -14.88 34.26 -18.85
CA THR A 123 -15.87 33.42 -19.52
C THR A 123 -15.15 32.24 -20.21
N PHE A 124 -15.87 31.13 -20.44
CA PHE A 124 -15.32 30.01 -21.22
C PHE A 124 -14.80 30.43 -22.59
N LYS A 125 -15.45 31.43 -23.21
CA LYS A 125 -15.00 32.02 -24.47
C LYS A 125 -13.63 32.70 -24.33
N GLU A 126 -13.43 33.51 -23.30
CA GLU A 126 -12.14 34.17 -23.04
C GLU A 126 -11.04 33.17 -22.66
N CYS A 127 -11.38 32.13 -21.89
CA CYS A 127 -10.46 31.03 -21.62
C CYS A 127 -10.01 30.35 -22.91
N MET A 128 -10.96 29.98 -23.78
CA MET A 128 -10.67 29.37 -25.07
C MET A 128 -9.83 30.28 -25.96
N GLN A 129 -10.15 31.57 -26.00
CA GLN A 129 -9.37 32.56 -26.76
C GLN A 129 -7.92 32.64 -26.25
N ARG A 130 -7.71 32.69 -24.94
CA ARG A 130 -6.36 32.72 -24.35
C ARG A 130 -5.60 31.42 -24.57
N ILE A 131 -6.27 30.28 -24.49
CA ILE A 131 -5.67 28.97 -24.82
C ILE A 131 -5.24 28.99 -26.28
N ASN A 132 -6.12 29.35 -27.21
CA ASN A 132 -5.79 29.41 -28.62
C ASN A 132 -4.63 30.39 -28.87
N GLN A 133 -4.69 31.60 -28.32
CA GLN A 133 -3.69 32.63 -28.53
C GLN A 133 -2.31 32.27 -27.93
N HIS A 134 -2.28 31.78 -26.69
CA HIS A 134 -1.03 31.63 -25.94
C HIS A 134 -0.48 30.21 -25.94
N LEU A 135 -1.33 29.19 -25.97
CA LEU A 135 -0.95 27.78 -25.98
C LEU A 135 -0.93 27.23 -27.41
N LEU A 136 -1.90 27.57 -28.26
CA LEU A 136 -2.09 26.89 -29.55
C LEU A 136 -1.76 27.72 -30.80
N LEU A 137 -1.19 28.93 -30.66
CA LEU A 137 -0.85 29.83 -31.78
C LEU A 137 -2.02 30.08 -32.75
N GLU A 138 -3.21 30.31 -32.21
CA GLU A 138 -4.47 30.48 -32.95
C GLU A 138 -4.89 29.24 -33.76
N GLN A 139 -4.31 28.07 -33.48
CA GLN A 139 -4.69 26.77 -34.06
C GLN A 139 -5.46 25.95 -33.02
N PRO A 140 -6.78 26.10 -32.88
CA PRO A 140 -7.55 25.32 -31.91
C PRO A 140 -7.41 23.82 -32.14
N VAL A 141 -7.63 23.00 -31.11
CA VAL A 141 -7.59 21.52 -31.25
C VAL A 141 -8.64 21.00 -32.24
N ARG A 142 -9.76 21.72 -32.36
CA ARG A 142 -10.87 21.44 -33.29
C ARG A 142 -11.02 22.56 -34.30
N ALA A 143 -11.34 22.17 -35.54
CA ALA A 143 -11.73 23.12 -36.56
C ALA A 143 -13.13 23.69 -36.26
N ALA A 144 -13.52 24.74 -36.99
CA ALA A 144 -14.80 25.42 -36.76
C ALA A 144 -16.04 24.54 -36.98
N ASP A 145 -15.91 23.49 -37.80
CA ASP A 145 -16.95 22.48 -38.04
C ASP A 145 -16.89 21.30 -37.04
N GLY A 146 -16.00 21.38 -36.04
CA GLY A 146 -15.78 20.34 -35.04
C GLY A 146 -14.86 19.20 -35.51
N SER A 147 -14.30 19.25 -36.72
CA SER A 147 -13.33 18.25 -37.17
C SER A 147 -12.00 18.34 -36.41
N ASP A 148 -11.14 17.34 -36.57
CA ASP A 148 -9.75 17.43 -36.13
C ASP A 148 -9.02 18.56 -36.87
N ASN A 149 -8.23 19.35 -36.15
CA ASN A 149 -7.46 20.47 -36.73
C ASN A 149 -5.95 20.20 -36.79
N GLY A 150 -5.51 18.95 -36.68
CA GLY A 150 -4.09 18.60 -36.74
C GLY A 150 -3.25 19.17 -35.59
N VAL A 151 -3.83 19.28 -34.39
CA VAL A 151 -3.15 19.74 -33.18
C VAL A 151 -3.19 18.65 -32.10
N ARG A 152 -2.05 18.38 -31.46
CA ARG A 152 -1.91 17.39 -30.39
C ARG A 152 -1.23 18.01 -29.17
N LEU A 153 -1.68 17.58 -27.99
CA LEU A 153 -1.11 17.94 -26.70
C LEU A 153 -0.51 16.67 -26.08
N LEU A 154 0.79 16.66 -25.87
CA LEU A 154 1.50 15.55 -25.25
C LEU A 154 2.85 16.01 -24.72
N ASP A 155 3.36 15.32 -23.72
CA ASP A 155 4.74 15.51 -23.25
C ASP A 155 5.71 14.85 -24.26
N LEU A 156 6.27 15.65 -25.18
CA LEU A 156 7.13 15.17 -26.26
C LEU A 156 8.56 14.88 -25.78
N ASN A 157 8.99 15.58 -24.74
CA ASN A 157 10.36 15.53 -24.22
C ASN A 157 10.47 14.79 -22.86
N GLN A 158 9.37 14.20 -22.37
CA GLN A 158 9.29 13.47 -21.10
C GLN A 158 9.72 14.31 -19.88
N ASP A 159 9.49 15.62 -19.91
CA ASP A 159 9.80 16.52 -18.79
C ASP A 159 8.66 16.66 -17.77
N GLY A 160 7.53 16.00 -18.03
CA GLY A 160 6.33 16.04 -17.21
C GLY A 160 5.38 17.20 -17.52
N TYR A 161 5.69 18.02 -18.54
CA TYR A 161 4.84 19.13 -18.99
C TYR A 161 4.22 18.82 -20.36
N LEU A 162 3.04 19.40 -20.63
CA LEU A 162 2.38 19.23 -21.92
C LEU A 162 3.04 20.13 -22.96
N ASP A 163 3.48 19.52 -24.06
CA ASP A 163 3.91 20.20 -25.27
C ASP A 163 2.79 20.26 -26.31
N VAL A 164 2.97 21.13 -27.31
CA VAL A 164 2.00 21.33 -28.40
C VAL A 164 2.63 20.96 -29.74
N LEU A 165 2.02 20.03 -30.44
CA LEU A 165 2.36 19.68 -31.82
C LEU A 165 1.27 20.21 -32.76
N ILE A 166 1.64 21.12 -33.66
CA ILE A 166 0.77 21.71 -34.68
C ILE A 166 1.30 21.29 -36.06
N GLY A 167 0.44 20.66 -36.86
CA GLY A 167 0.82 20.14 -38.18
C GLY A 167 -0.28 20.28 -39.23
N ASN A 168 -1.16 21.26 -39.11
CA ASN A 168 -2.19 21.51 -40.13
C ASN A 168 -1.66 22.34 -41.30
N ARG A 169 -2.48 22.58 -42.33
CA ARG A 169 -2.06 23.35 -43.52
C ARG A 169 -1.65 24.80 -43.23
N HIS A 170 -2.09 25.35 -42.10
CA HIS A 170 -1.87 26.75 -41.73
C HIS A 170 -0.56 26.93 -40.98
N GLN A 171 -0.18 25.95 -40.15
CA GLN A 171 1.00 26.03 -39.32
C GLN A 171 1.62 24.66 -39.04
N GLN A 172 2.95 24.64 -39.04
CA GLN A 172 3.76 23.45 -38.82
C GLN A 172 4.79 23.80 -37.74
N VAL A 173 4.40 23.72 -36.47
CA VAL A 173 5.24 24.12 -35.33
C VAL A 173 5.09 23.14 -34.17
N ILE A 174 6.19 22.88 -33.49
CA ILE A 174 6.20 22.24 -32.18
C ILE A 174 6.54 23.29 -31.14
N ARG A 175 5.79 23.30 -30.06
CA ARG A 175 6.00 24.18 -28.93
C ARG A 175 6.34 23.32 -27.73
N LEU A 176 7.58 23.45 -27.26
CA LEU A 176 8.03 22.80 -26.04
C LEU A 176 7.88 23.77 -24.86
N TRP A 177 7.29 23.30 -23.76
CA TRP A 177 7.20 24.13 -22.55
C TRP A 177 8.54 24.12 -21.80
N ASP A 178 9.10 25.29 -21.51
CA ASP A 178 10.29 25.45 -20.68
C ASP A 178 9.83 25.85 -19.27
N PRO A 179 9.76 24.90 -18.32
CA PRO A 179 9.24 25.18 -16.99
C PRO A 179 10.17 26.05 -16.15
N GLU A 180 11.48 26.03 -16.40
CA GLU A 180 12.46 26.84 -15.67
C GLU A 180 12.32 28.33 -16.01
N ASN A 181 12.07 28.63 -17.29
CA ASN A 181 11.97 30.00 -17.78
C ASN A 181 10.53 30.48 -18.03
N HIS A 182 9.54 29.62 -17.79
CA HIS A 182 8.11 29.88 -18.01
C HIS A 182 7.78 30.39 -19.43
N ARG A 183 8.33 29.75 -20.46
CA ARG A 183 8.16 30.18 -21.86
C ARG A 183 7.99 28.99 -22.82
N TRP A 184 7.40 29.26 -23.98
CA TRP A 184 7.37 28.31 -25.09
C TRP A 184 8.63 28.42 -25.93
N ARG A 185 9.20 27.27 -26.30
CA ARG A 185 10.23 27.16 -27.32
C ARG A 185 9.63 26.54 -28.57
N ASP A 186 9.48 27.37 -29.59
CA ASP A 186 8.90 26.94 -30.86
C ASP A 186 9.99 26.43 -31.81
N THR A 187 9.77 25.27 -32.42
CA THR A 187 10.63 24.69 -33.46
C THR A 187 9.81 24.36 -34.71
N PRO A 188 10.38 24.45 -35.93
CA PRO A 188 9.67 24.05 -37.13
C PRO A 188 9.26 22.58 -37.07
N ASN A 189 7.99 22.30 -37.31
CA ASN A 189 7.52 20.94 -37.52
C ASN A 189 7.71 20.60 -39.01
N GLN A 190 8.34 19.48 -39.34
CA GLN A 190 8.46 19.00 -40.74
C GLN A 190 7.37 17.97 -41.07
N PHE A 191 6.37 17.84 -40.20
CA PHE A 191 5.42 16.75 -40.22
C PHE A 191 3.96 17.19 -40.46
N PRO A 192 3.41 16.95 -41.65
CA PRO A 192 2.03 17.29 -41.95
C PRO A 192 1.07 16.34 -41.20
N LEU A 193 0.30 16.89 -40.28
CA LEU A 193 -0.80 16.23 -39.56
C LEU A 193 -2.13 16.20 -40.35
N GLY A 194 -2.22 16.90 -41.49
CA GLY A 194 -3.35 16.87 -42.44
C GLY A 194 -4.67 17.47 -41.91
N ASP A 195 -5.47 18.04 -42.82
CA ASP A 195 -6.84 18.49 -42.53
C ASP A 195 -7.83 17.33 -42.75
N ALA A 196 -7.92 16.39 -41.81
CA ALA A 196 -8.85 15.27 -41.97
C ALA A 196 -10.31 15.77 -41.88
N LYS A 197 -10.98 15.90 -43.03
CA LYS A 197 -12.46 16.04 -43.14
C LYS A 197 -13.16 14.73 -42.76
N VAL A 198 -12.87 14.18 -41.59
CA VAL A 198 -13.55 12.99 -41.08
C VAL A 198 -14.50 13.43 -39.98
N SER A 199 -15.76 13.60 -40.38
CA SER A 199 -16.89 13.60 -39.47
C SER A 199 -17.00 12.21 -38.86
N ILE A 200 -17.04 12.14 -37.53
CA ILE A 200 -17.25 10.93 -36.71
C ILE A 200 -15.98 10.08 -36.47
N THR A 201 -14.96 10.68 -35.86
CA THR A 201 -14.33 10.25 -34.58
C THR A 201 -12.96 10.92 -34.48
N PRO A 202 -12.80 11.93 -33.63
CA PRO A 202 -11.51 12.51 -33.35
C PRO A 202 -10.40 11.52 -33.03
N GLY A 203 -9.32 11.51 -33.80
CA GLY A 203 -8.12 10.70 -33.50
C GLY A 203 -8.08 9.31 -34.14
N ALA A 204 -9.07 8.92 -34.95
CA ALA A 204 -9.07 7.63 -35.66
C ALA A 204 -7.86 7.43 -36.59
N SER A 205 -7.31 8.52 -37.15
CA SER A 205 -6.13 8.44 -38.02
C SER A 205 -4.81 8.42 -37.27
N TRP A 206 -4.74 8.94 -36.03
CA TRP A 206 -3.49 9.34 -35.37
C TRP A 206 -3.34 8.72 -33.98
N HIS A 207 -2.28 7.92 -33.80
CA HIS A 207 -1.97 7.28 -32.52
C HIS A 207 -0.56 7.60 -32.06
N ILE A 208 -0.41 7.80 -30.76
CA ILE A 208 0.86 8.13 -30.12
C ILE A 208 1.17 7.06 -29.08
N GLY A 209 2.43 6.62 -29.06
CA GLY A 209 2.92 5.61 -28.12
C GLY A 209 4.36 5.85 -27.70
N MET A 210 4.88 4.91 -26.92
CA MET A 210 6.27 4.86 -26.50
C MET A 210 7.03 3.80 -27.33
N SER A 211 8.22 4.11 -27.86
CA SER A 211 9.10 3.15 -28.54
C SER A 211 10.49 3.14 -27.90
N ARG A 212 11.31 2.12 -28.18
CA ARG A 212 12.72 2.05 -27.73
C ARG A 212 13.60 3.22 -28.22
N GLN A 213 13.08 4.07 -29.11
CA GLN A 213 13.78 5.23 -29.67
C GLN A 213 13.24 6.58 -29.16
N GLY A 214 12.28 6.59 -28.25
CA GLY A 214 11.56 7.81 -27.86
C GLY A 214 10.11 7.81 -28.36
N PRO A 215 9.32 8.84 -28.03
CA PRO A 215 7.90 8.87 -28.36
C PRO A 215 7.69 8.65 -29.85
N VAL A 216 6.60 7.98 -30.22
CA VAL A 216 6.27 7.62 -31.60
C VAL A 216 4.86 8.05 -31.97
N ALA A 217 4.67 8.52 -33.19
CA ALA A 217 3.37 8.74 -33.79
C ALA A 217 3.19 7.90 -35.06
N LEU A 218 1.98 7.36 -35.19
CA LEU A 218 1.53 6.57 -36.34
C LEU A 218 0.25 7.19 -36.91
N ALA A 219 0.22 7.38 -38.22
CA ALA A 219 -0.99 7.54 -39.00
C ALA A 219 -0.88 6.87 -40.36
N ASN A 220 -1.84 6.01 -40.69
CA ASN A 220 -1.86 5.32 -41.96
C ASN A 220 -3.31 5.18 -42.43
N ASP A 221 -3.79 6.15 -43.20
CA ASP A 221 -5.12 6.16 -43.79
C ASP A 221 -5.04 6.38 -45.33
N ASP A 222 -6.15 6.82 -45.93
CA ASP A 222 -6.24 7.08 -47.38
C ASP A 222 -5.50 8.36 -47.82
N GLN A 223 -5.23 9.27 -46.88
CA GLN A 223 -4.64 10.60 -47.13
C GLN A 223 -3.24 10.74 -46.53
N ILE A 224 -2.97 10.02 -45.44
CA ILE A 224 -1.77 10.18 -44.61
C ILE A 224 -1.08 8.82 -44.45
N GLN A 225 0.22 8.78 -44.75
CA GLN A 225 1.08 7.63 -44.50
C GLN A 225 2.34 8.10 -43.77
N ALA A 226 2.30 8.02 -42.44
CA ALA A 226 3.30 8.59 -41.57
C ALA A 226 3.69 7.68 -40.39
N TRP A 227 5.00 7.54 -40.20
CA TRP A 227 5.64 6.94 -39.03
C TRP A 227 6.75 7.88 -38.54
N CYS A 228 6.66 8.34 -37.29
CA CYS A 228 7.56 9.37 -36.77
C CYS A 228 8.02 9.09 -35.35
N HIS A 229 9.31 9.28 -35.09
CA HIS A 229 9.87 9.31 -33.75
C HIS A 229 10.16 10.76 -33.34
N PHE A 230 9.78 11.11 -32.12
CA PHE A 230 10.13 12.36 -31.47
C PHE A 230 11.42 12.09 -30.68
N GLY A 231 12.58 12.43 -31.27
CA GLY A 231 13.86 12.06 -30.69
C GLY A 231 14.21 12.84 -29.42
N LEU A 232 14.73 12.14 -28.40
CA LEU A 232 15.58 12.69 -27.34
C LEU A 232 16.82 11.81 -27.11
N PRO A 233 17.93 12.35 -26.59
CA PRO A 233 19.09 11.56 -26.20
C PRO A 233 18.80 10.70 -24.95
N ARG A 234 19.60 9.63 -24.82
CA ARG A 234 19.46 8.44 -23.95
C ARG A 234 19.12 8.71 -22.48
N VAL A 235 18.39 7.76 -21.88
CA VAL A 235 18.36 7.51 -20.43
C VAL A 235 19.78 7.10 -19.96
N GLY A 236 20.37 7.84 -19.01
CA GLY A 236 21.64 7.48 -18.34
C GLY A 236 22.86 8.41 -18.51
N GLN A 237 22.71 9.66 -19.00
CA GLN A 237 23.80 10.65 -19.03
C GLN A 237 23.54 11.84 -18.10
N SER A 238 24.61 12.43 -17.56
CA SER A 238 24.57 13.49 -16.53
C SER A 238 24.01 14.83 -17.02
N ASN A 239 23.41 15.58 -16.09
CA ASN A 239 22.66 16.82 -16.31
C ASN A 239 23.40 17.94 -17.09
N GLN A 240 24.74 17.92 -17.16
CA GLN A 240 25.50 18.97 -17.85
C GLN A 240 25.66 18.76 -19.37
N GLN A 241 25.45 17.54 -19.90
CA GLN A 241 25.51 17.29 -21.34
C GLN A 241 24.13 17.40 -22.03
N GLN A 242 23.04 17.33 -21.27
CA GLN A 242 21.66 17.43 -21.78
C GLN A 242 21.32 18.82 -22.33
N ALA A 243 21.84 19.89 -21.71
CA ALA A 243 21.52 21.27 -22.08
C ALA A 243 22.00 21.69 -23.50
N ALA A 244 22.92 20.94 -24.12
CA ALA A 244 23.57 21.35 -25.36
C ALA A 244 23.08 20.65 -26.65
N GLN A 245 22.13 19.69 -26.58
CA GLN A 245 21.67 18.94 -27.77
C GLN A 245 20.15 18.74 -27.84
N HIS A 246 19.36 19.77 -27.55
CA HIS A 246 17.91 19.79 -27.75
C HIS A 246 17.52 20.16 -29.20
N LYS A 247 17.82 19.30 -30.18
CA LYS A 247 17.15 19.31 -31.49
C LYS A 247 16.34 18.03 -31.61
N LEU A 248 15.02 18.12 -31.48
CA LEU A 248 14.11 17.09 -31.98
C LEU A 248 14.34 17.02 -33.52
N ASP A 249 15.02 15.99 -34.01
CA ASP A 249 15.13 15.73 -35.46
C ASP A 249 13.88 14.93 -35.87
N LEU A 250 12.93 15.62 -36.48
CA LEU A 250 11.64 15.06 -36.88
C LEU A 250 11.66 14.84 -38.38
N LYS A 251 11.99 13.61 -38.77
CA LYS A 251 11.85 13.16 -40.15
C LYS A 251 10.84 12.03 -40.18
N SER A 252 9.90 12.09 -41.11
CA SER A 252 9.12 10.93 -41.49
C SER A 252 10.08 9.79 -41.81
N GLN A 253 9.97 8.69 -41.09
CA GLN A 253 10.78 7.50 -41.34
C GLN A 253 10.00 6.53 -42.22
N PRO A 254 10.69 5.67 -42.98
CA PRO A 254 10.01 4.57 -43.66
C PRO A 254 9.26 3.72 -42.62
N PHE A 255 8.05 3.30 -42.95
CA PHE A 255 7.29 2.39 -42.11
C PHE A 255 8.12 1.13 -41.82
N PRO A 256 8.10 0.62 -40.58
CA PRO A 256 8.56 -0.73 -40.30
C PRO A 256 7.84 -1.71 -41.23
N ALA A 257 8.57 -2.70 -41.75
CA ALA A 257 8.06 -3.61 -42.78
C ALA A 257 6.74 -4.30 -42.34
N GLU A 258 6.70 -4.79 -41.09
CA GLU A 258 5.53 -5.44 -40.49
C GLU A 258 4.32 -4.51 -40.30
N LEU A 259 4.54 -3.21 -40.13
CA LEU A 259 3.47 -2.24 -39.86
C LEU A 259 2.96 -1.54 -41.12
N LYS A 260 3.63 -1.71 -42.26
CA LYS A 260 3.32 -0.98 -43.50
C LYS A 260 1.88 -1.23 -44.01
N SER A 261 1.36 -2.43 -43.78
CA SER A 261 0.01 -2.85 -44.18
C SER A 261 -1.07 -2.44 -43.18
N ILE A 262 -0.69 -2.03 -41.96
CA ILE A 262 -1.62 -1.70 -40.89
C ILE A 262 -2.18 -0.30 -41.10
N LYS A 263 -3.48 -0.23 -41.42
CA LYS A 263 -4.23 1.01 -41.54
C LYS A 263 -4.83 1.42 -40.20
N THR A 264 -4.67 2.69 -39.83
CA THR A 264 -5.30 3.27 -38.62
C THR A 264 -6.76 3.63 -38.88
N ALA A 265 -7.05 4.13 -40.09
CA ALA A 265 -8.41 4.37 -40.56
C ALA A 265 -8.53 4.07 -42.07
N GLN A 266 -9.76 3.82 -42.53
CA GLN A 266 -10.07 3.65 -43.95
C GLN A 266 -11.45 4.24 -44.25
N GLN A 267 -11.57 5.08 -45.28
CA GLN A 267 -12.81 5.80 -45.63
C GLN A 267 -13.44 6.55 -44.44
N GLY A 268 -12.60 7.03 -43.52
CA GLY A 268 -13.04 7.72 -42.30
C GLY A 268 -13.50 6.80 -41.16
N ILE A 269 -13.39 5.48 -41.30
CA ILE A 269 -13.73 4.48 -40.28
C ILE A 269 -12.45 4.14 -39.49
N ASP A 270 -12.51 4.24 -38.15
CA ASP A 270 -11.45 3.77 -37.24
C ASP A 270 -11.30 2.25 -37.32
N LEU A 271 -10.08 1.76 -37.50
CA LEU A 271 -9.77 0.33 -37.61
C LEU A 271 -9.26 -0.30 -36.31
N GLY A 272 -9.36 0.42 -35.18
CA GLY A 272 -9.08 -0.10 -33.85
C GLY A 272 -7.60 -0.19 -33.51
N VAL A 273 -6.78 0.70 -34.09
CA VAL A 273 -5.33 0.74 -33.83
C VAL A 273 -5.05 1.56 -32.56
N ARG A 274 -4.29 1.05 -31.58
CA ARG A 274 -3.94 1.78 -30.35
C ARG A 274 -2.51 1.45 -29.91
N PHE A 275 -1.79 2.42 -29.37
CA PHE A 275 -0.57 2.16 -28.61
C PHE A 275 -0.90 2.01 -27.12
N ARG A 276 -0.39 0.96 -26.49
CA ARG A 276 -0.49 0.74 -25.04
C ARG A 276 0.70 -0.07 -24.56
N ASP A 277 1.31 0.34 -23.45
CA ASP A 277 2.29 -0.48 -22.73
C ASP A 277 1.52 -1.55 -21.94
N LEU A 278 1.45 -2.76 -22.50
CA LEU A 278 0.70 -3.88 -21.94
C LEU A 278 1.56 -4.68 -20.94
N ASP A 279 2.88 -4.76 -21.17
CA ASP A 279 3.79 -5.58 -20.37
C ASP A 279 4.59 -4.82 -19.31
N GLY A 280 4.34 -3.51 -19.20
CA GLY A 280 4.86 -2.61 -18.18
C GLY A 280 6.35 -2.30 -18.33
N ASP A 281 6.95 -2.55 -19.50
CA ASP A 281 8.38 -2.29 -19.74
C ASP A 281 8.69 -0.83 -20.11
N GLY A 282 7.66 0.03 -20.18
CA GLY A 282 7.75 1.43 -20.57
C GLY A 282 7.69 1.65 -22.08
N ILE A 283 7.61 0.59 -22.88
CA ILE A 283 7.45 0.63 -24.33
C ILE A 283 6.01 0.25 -24.66
N SER A 284 5.40 0.90 -25.66
CA SER A 284 4.03 0.59 -26.07
C SER A 284 3.99 -0.49 -27.14
N GLU A 285 3.18 -1.51 -26.93
CA GLU A 285 2.71 -2.39 -27.99
C GLU A 285 1.74 -1.65 -28.92
N LEU A 286 1.70 -2.06 -30.18
CA LEU A 286 0.69 -1.64 -31.15
C LEU A 286 -0.42 -2.69 -31.22
N ILE A 287 -1.60 -2.33 -30.74
CA ILE A 287 -2.80 -3.15 -30.78
C ILE A 287 -3.57 -2.83 -32.06
N VAL A 288 -4.04 -3.84 -32.78
CA VAL A 288 -4.95 -3.73 -33.92
C VAL A 288 -6.15 -4.62 -33.66
N ALA A 289 -7.25 -4.03 -33.19
CA ALA A 289 -8.39 -4.78 -32.68
C ALA A 289 -9.74 -4.24 -33.21
N ASN A 290 -10.27 -4.92 -34.22
CA ASN A 290 -11.58 -4.69 -34.84
C ASN A 290 -12.28 -6.05 -35.07
N PRO A 291 -13.50 -6.10 -35.65
CA PRO A 291 -14.20 -7.37 -35.84
C PRO A 291 -13.50 -8.38 -36.77
N GLN A 292 -12.58 -7.92 -37.62
CA GLN A 292 -11.87 -8.75 -38.61
C GLN A 292 -10.43 -9.10 -38.18
N GLN A 293 -9.81 -8.30 -37.33
CA GLN A 293 -8.40 -8.42 -36.94
C GLN A 293 -8.21 -8.17 -35.43
N ARG A 294 -7.38 -9.00 -34.78
CA ARG A 294 -7.11 -8.93 -33.33
C ARG A 294 -5.64 -9.24 -33.01
N ASP A 295 -4.77 -8.32 -33.42
CA ASP A 295 -3.32 -8.47 -33.34
C ASP A 295 -2.67 -7.53 -32.35
N VAL A 296 -1.53 -7.97 -31.81
CA VAL A 296 -0.64 -7.14 -30.99
C VAL A 296 0.75 -7.24 -31.60
N PHE A 297 1.40 -6.10 -31.84
CA PHE A 297 2.77 -6.02 -32.29
C PHE A 297 3.64 -5.46 -31.17
N GLN A 298 4.75 -6.12 -30.91
CA GLN A 298 5.71 -5.77 -29.85
C GLN A 298 7.06 -5.39 -30.47
N GLN A 299 7.86 -4.62 -29.75
CA GLN A 299 9.18 -4.21 -30.22
C GLN A 299 10.32 -5.01 -29.57
N THR A 300 11.00 -5.85 -30.35
CA THR A 300 12.20 -6.60 -29.93
C THR A 300 13.40 -6.08 -30.70
N ASP A 301 14.49 -5.69 -30.01
CA ASP A 301 15.71 -5.17 -30.66
C ASP A 301 15.48 -4.04 -31.68
N ARG A 302 14.48 -3.19 -31.42
CA ARG A 302 13.98 -2.10 -32.28
C ARG A 302 13.18 -2.52 -33.51
N GLU A 303 12.99 -3.82 -33.73
CA GLU A 303 12.12 -4.34 -34.78
C GLU A 303 10.72 -4.63 -34.23
N TRP A 304 9.71 -4.36 -35.05
CA TRP A 304 8.32 -4.70 -34.74
C TRP A 304 8.05 -6.13 -35.15
N GLN A 305 7.47 -6.90 -34.25
CA GLN A 305 7.11 -8.29 -34.50
C GLN A 305 5.67 -8.51 -34.05
N ARG A 306 4.88 -9.21 -34.87
CA ARG A 306 3.56 -9.68 -34.47
C ARG A 306 3.73 -10.69 -33.33
N SER A 307 3.05 -10.47 -32.22
CA SER A 307 3.21 -11.29 -31.01
C SER A 307 2.91 -12.78 -31.25
N SER A 308 2.10 -13.09 -32.28
CA SER A 308 1.77 -14.46 -32.73
C SER A 308 2.94 -15.27 -33.30
N ASN A 309 4.11 -14.66 -33.54
CA ASN A 309 5.28 -15.36 -34.09
C ASN A 309 6.06 -16.16 -33.04
N ASN A 310 5.64 -16.12 -31.77
CA ASN A 310 6.04 -17.06 -30.73
C ASN A 310 4.84 -17.97 -30.44
N ASN A 311 4.99 -19.29 -30.56
CA ASN A 311 3.95 -20.35 -30.56
C ASN A 311 2.92 -20.39 -29.40
N ASN A 312 2.79 -19.37 -28.54
CA ASN A 312 1.96 -19.38 -27.33
C ASN A 312 1.06 -18.14 -27.10
N THR A 313 0.99 -17.16 -27.99
CA THR A 313 0.14 -15.95 -27.78
C THR A 313 -1.20 -16.05 -28.51
N LYS A 314 -2.29 -15.96 -27.74
CA LYS A 314 -3.67 -15.89 -28.27
C LYS A 314 -3.91 -14.52 -28.93
N PRO A 315 -4.87 -14.41 -29.89
CA PRO A 315 -5.28 -13.11 -30.43
C PRO A 315 -5.76 -12.18 -29.32
N PHE A 316 -5.70 -10.86 -29.58
CA PHE A 316 -6.20 -9.86 -28.65
C PHE A 316 -7.68 -10.17 -28.28
N PRO A 317 -8.12 -10.06 -27.01
CA PRO A 317 -9.35 -10.73 -26.59
C PRO A 317 -10.65 -10.12 -27.15
N ALA A 318 -10.70 -8.82 -27.39
CA ALA A 318 -11.92 -8.10 -27.80
C ALA A 318 -11.63 -7.06 -28.89
N ALA A 319 -12.61 -6.80 -29.76
CA ALA A 319 -12.50 -5.69 -30.72
C ALA A 319 -12.66 -4.36 -29.98
N ILE A 320 -11.76 -3.40 -30.19
CA ILE A 320 -11.82 -2.06 -29.58
C ILE A 320 -12.91 -1.21 -30.23
N VAL A 321 -13.11 -1.41 -31.53
CA VAL A 321 -14.14 -0.75 -32.33
C VAL A 321 -15.11 -1.74 -32.97
N ASP A 322 -16.33 -1.29 -33.27
CA ASP A 322 -17.32 -2.07 -34.00
C ASP A 322 -17.10 -2.00 -35.53
N GLU A 323 -17.99 -2.63 -36.30
CA GLU A 323 -17.92 -2.66 -37.77
C GLU A 323 -18.02 -1.26 -38.43
N GLN A 324 -18.50 -0.25 -37.70
CA GLN A 324 -18.59 1.13 -38.15
C GLN A 324 -17.49 2.02 -37.54
N GLY A 325 -16.50 1.43 -36.86
CA GLY A 325 -15.40 2.17 -36.23
C GLY A 325 -15.79 2.92 -34.95
N ARG A 326 -16.93 2.59 -34.34
CA ARG A 326 -17.39 3.22 -33.09
C ARG A 326 -16.84 2.48 -31.87
N ASP A 327 -16.76 3.14 -30.71
CA ASP A 327 -16.36 2.53 -29.43
C ASP A 327 -17.17 1.25 -29.16
N ASN A 328 -16.48 0.12 -28.99
CA ASN A 328 -17.10 -1.18 -28.75
C ASN A 328 -17.19 -1.55 -27.26
N GLY A 329 -16.97 -0.58 -26.35
CA GLY A 329 -17.09 -0.78 -24.91
C GLY A 329 -15.88 -1.46 -24.27
N VAL A 330 -14.70 -1.31 -24.89
CA VAL A 330 -13.44 -1.84 -24.36
C VAL A 330 -12.75 -0.81 -23.47
N ARG A 331 -12.30 -1.21 -22.27
CA ARG A 331 -11.53 -0.38 -21.34
C ARG A 331 -10.30 -1.14 -20.83
N PHE A 332 -9.22 -0.42 -20.60
CA PHE A 332 -7.99 -0.90 -19.98
C PHE A 332 -7.93 -0.33 -18.57
N PHE A 333 -7.89 -1.21 -17.58
CA PHE A 333 -7.77 -0.79 -16.19
C PHE A 333 -7.24 -1.96 -15.35
N ASP A 334 -6.30 -1.70 -14.46
CA ASP A 334 -5.76 -2.66 -13.50
C ASP A 334 -6.80 -3.00 -12.40
N ILE A 335 -7.60 -4.05 -12.62
CA ILE A 335 -8.73 -4.46 -11.76
C ILE A 335 -8.23 -5.29 -10.59
N ASP A 336 -7.29 -6.20 -10.81
CA ASP A 336 -6.69 -7.01 -9.74
C ASP A 336 -5.55 -6.29 -8.97
N GLN A 337 -5.16 -5.11 -9.45
CA GLN A 337 -4.15 -4.20 -8.89
C GLN A 337 -2.75 -4.84 -8.85
N ASP A 338 -2.43 -5.66 -9.85
CA ASP A 338 -1.13 -6.27 -10.04
C ASP A 338 -0.13 -5.38 -10.80
N GLY A 339 -0.60 -4.22 -11.29
CA GLY A 339 0.16 -3.21 -12.02
C GLY A 339 0.03 -3.24 -13.53
N PHE A 340 -0.64 -4.25 -14.08
CA PHE A 340 -0.85 -4.39 -15.50
C PHE A 340 -2.31 -4.06 -15.81
N ASP A 341 -2.55 -3.45 -16.96
CA ASP A 341 -3.92 -3.14 -17.36
C ASP A 341 -4.66 -4.43 -17.71
N ASP A 342 -5.79 -4.69 -17.04
CA ASP A 342 -6.73 -5.71 -17.45
C ASP A 342 -7.65 -5.18 -18.55
N LEU A 343 -8.22 -6.10 -19.34
CA LEU A 343 -9.15 -5.76 -20.40
C LEU A 343 -10.58 -6.03 -20.00
N ILE A 344 -11.40 -4.98 -19.98
CA ILE A 344 -12.85 -5.09 -19.83
C ILE A 344 -13.51 -4.84 -21.18
N VAL A 345 -14.47 -5.68 -21.55
CA VAL A 345 -15.40 -5.45 -22.65
C VAL A 345 -16.82 -5.57 -22.13
N ALA A 346 -17.64 -4.53 -22.32
CA ALA A 346 -19.05 -4.56 -21.93
C ALA A 346 -19.91 -3.75 -22.91
N ASN A 347 -20.67 -4.47 -23.74
CA ASN A 347 -21.59 -3.93 -24.73
C ASN A 347 -22.85 -4.80 -24.89
N ASP A 348 -23.70 -4.51 -25.89
CA ASP A 348 -24.95 -5.23 -26.14
C ASP A 348 -24.75 -6.71 -26.53
N ARG A 349 -23.54 -7.10 -26.96
CA ARG A 349 -23.19 -8.45 -27.44
C ARG A 349 -22.31 -9.23 -26.47
N GLU A 350 -21.41 -8.55 -25.75
CA GLU A 350 -20.34 -9.15 -24.96
C GLU A 350 -20.19 -8.46 -23.59
N SER A 351 -19.87 -9.25 -22.55
CA SER A 351 -19.56 -8.77 -21.20
C SER A 351 -18.50 -9.70 -20.61
N ALA A 352 -17.26 -9.24 -20.55
CA ALA A 352 -16.12 -10.04 -20.09
C ALA A 352 -15.01 -9.17 -19.47
N LEU A 353 -14.29 -9.77 -18.52
CA LEU A 353 -13.04 -9.27 -17.94
C LEU A 353 -11.93 -10.27 -18.28
N HIS A 354 -10.83 -9.81 -18.84
CA HIS A 354 -9.63 -10.60 -19.13
C HIS A 354 -8.47 -10.04 -18.34
N LEU A 355 -7.89 -10.85 -17.46
CA LEU A 355 -6.72 -10.45 -16.69
C LEU A 355 -5.45 -10.55 -17.52
N TYR A 356 -4.52 -9.62 -17.35
CA TYR A 356 -3.22 -9.70 -18.03
C TYR A 356 -2.27 -10.62 -17.27
N ALA A 357 -1.79 -11.69 -17.91
CA ALA A 357 -0.81 -12.58 -17.30
C ALA A 357 0.62 -12.16 -17.69
N GLN A 358 1.32 -11.46 -16.80
CA GLN A 358 2.70 -10.99 -17.04
C GLN A 358 3.64 -12.12 -17.51
N LYS A 359 3.59 -13.30 -16.87
CA LYS A 359 4.44 -14.45 -17.23
C LYS A 359 4.19 -14.97 -18.64
N LEU A 360 2.96 -14.82 -19.13
CA LEU A 360 2.56 -15.26 -20.46
C LEU A 360 2.64 -14.12 -21.48
N LYS A 361 2.85 -12.88 -21.02
CA LYS A 361 2.73 -11.64 -21.80
C LYS A 361 1.45 -11.59 -22.64
N ALA A 362 0.33 -12.03 -22.04
CA ALA A 362 -0.93 -12.20 -22.75
C ALA A 362 -2.14 -12.13 -21.81
N PHE A 363 -3.28 -11.74 -22.35
CA PHE A 363 -4.55 -11.78 -21.65
C PHE A 363 -5.07 -13.21 -21.48
N GLN A 364 -5.60 -13.49 -20.29
CA GLN A 364 -6.22 -14.76 -19.94
C GLN A 364 -7.63 -14.90 -20.56
N PRO A 365 -8.21 -16.12 -20.61
CA PRO A 365 -9.64 -16.28 -20.88
C PRO A 365 -10.52 -15.46 -19.92
N PRO A 366 -11.77 -15.17 -20.29
CA PRO A 366 -12.68 -14.42 -19.43
C PRO A 366 -12.77 -14.98 -18.01
N VAL A 367 -12.75 -14.08 -17.03
CA VAL A 367 -13.02 -14.40 -15.63
C VAL A 367 -14.38 -15.08 -15.49
N THR A 368 -14.45 -16.11 -14.64
CA THR A 368 -15.68 -16.88 -14.39
C THR A 368 -16.20 -16.64 -12.96
N GLY A 369 -17.52 -16.80 -12.78
CA GLY A 369 -18.17 -16.62 -11.47
C GLY A 369 -18.24 -15.17 -10.98
N ALA A 370 -17.96 -14.19 -11.85
CA ALA A 370 -18.12 -12.76 -11.58
C ALA A 370 -19.57 -12.29 -11.82
N GLU A 371 -19.91 -11.13 -11.25
CA GLU A 371 -21.14 -10.44 -11.61
C GLU A 371 -21.06 -9.91 -13.05
N LYS A 372 -22.21 -9.86 -13.75
CA LYS A 372 -22.26 -9.29 -15.10
C LYS A 372 -21.83 -7.83 -15.05
N ILE A 373 -20.85 -7.47 -15.89
CA ILE A 373 -20.40 -6.09 -16.06
C ILE A 373 -21.52 -5.33 -16.78
N PRO A 374 -22.07 -4.26 -16.20
CA PRO A 374 -23.08 -3.48 -16.88
C PRO A 374 -22.47 -2.78 -18.10
N ASN A 375 -23.27 -2.59 -19.15
CA ASN A 375 -22.79 -2.14 -20.45
C ASN A 375 -22.06 -0.80 -20.32
N ILE A 376 -20.82 -0.76 -20.80
CA ILE A 376 -20.02 0.46 -20.94
C ILE A 376 -20.45 1.21 -22.20
N VAL A 377 -20.84 0.46 -23.23
CA VAL A 377 -21.49 0.99 -24.44
C VAL A 377 -22.82 0.28 -24.67
N ALA A 378 -23.89 1.01 -24.95
CA ALA A 378 -25.18 0.43 -25.33
C ALA A 378 -25.76 1.24 -26.51
N GLY A 379 -26.29 0.56 -27.52
CA GLY A 379 -26.81 1.21 -28.73
C GLY A 379 -25.77 2.06 -29.48
N GLY A 380 -24.47 1.76 -29.30
CA GLY A 380 -23.35 2.55 -29.85
C GLY A 380 -23.07 3.87 -29.11
N MET A 381 -23.65 4.08 -27.92
CA MET A 381 -23.41 5.24 -27.07
C MET A 381 -22.66 4.86 -25.80
N ASN A 382 -21.82 5.76 -25.29
CA ASN A 382 -21.10 5.58 -24.03
C ASN A 382 -22.08 5.74 -22.86
N GLN A 383 -22.08 4.77 -21.93
CA GLN A 383 -22.99 4.70 -20.80
C GLN A 383 -22.49 5.40 -19.53
N GLY A 384 -21.45 6.21 -19.61
CA GLY A 384 -20.90 6.96 -18.48
C GLY A 384 -20.17 6.07 -17.49
N ALA A 385 -19.31 5.17 -17.98
CA ALA A 385 -18.53 4.25 -17.14
C ALA A 385 -17.15 4.82 -16.79
N TRP A 386 -16.73 4.70 -15.52
CA TRP A 386 -15.38 5.07 -15.07
C TRP A 386 -14.92 4.19 -13.89
N PHE A 387 -13.64 4.26 -13.57
CA PHE A 387 -13.02 3.47 -12.50
C PHE A 387 -12.47 4.39 -11.42
N ALA A 388 -12.87 4.14 -10.17
CA ALA A 388 -12.39 4.92 -9.04
C ALA A 388 -12.53 4.12 -7.73
N ARG A 389 -11.57 4.29 -6.83
CA ARG A 389 -11.62 3.77 -5.45
C ARG A 389 -11.96 2.27 -5.37
N GLY A 390 -11.37 1.45 -6.25
CA GLY A 390 -11.56 0.00 -6.27
C GLY A 390 -12.91 -0.47 -6.83
N HIS A 391 -13.58 0.37 -7.61
CA HIS A 391 -14.87 0.08 -8.22
C HIS A 391 -14.93 0.53 -9.67
N LEU A 392 -15.69 -0.20 -10.49
CA LEU A 392 -16.32 0.29 -11.70
C LEU A 392 -17.60 1.03 -11.32
N TRP A 393 -17.78 2.22 -11.87
CA TRP A 393 -18.94 3.08 -11.69
C TRP A 393 -19.62 3.27 -13.03
N ILE A 394 -20.94 3.31 -13.02
CA ILE A 394 -21.75 3.68 -14.17
C ILE A 394 -22.80 4.69 -13.72
N GLN A 395 -22.91 5.80 -14.45
CA GLN A 395 -23.93 6.81 -14.25
C GLN A 395 -24.49 7.27 -15.58
N ASN A 396 -25.80 7.08 -15.77
CA ASN A 396 -26.52 7.50 -16.96
C ASN A 396 -28.00 7.74 -16.62
N GLU A 397 -28.81 8.05 -17.63
CA GLU A 397 -30.25 8.29 -17.49
C GLU A 397 -31.03 7.11 -16.88
N HIS A 398 -30.49 5.88 -16.89
CA HIS A 398 -31.12 4.70 -16.32
C HIS A 398 -30.73 4.43 -14.86
N THR A 399 -29.63 5.02 -14.36
CA THR A 399 -29.17 4.80 -12.99
C THR A 399 -29.87 5.67 -11.95
N HIS A 400 -30.71 6.63 -12.37
CA HIS A 400 -31.41 7.57 -11.47
C HIS A 400 -32.28 6.91 -10.37
N ARG A 401 -32.66 5.63 -10.54
CA ARG A 401 -33.47 4.87 -9.56
C ARG A 401 -32.62 4.04 -8.59
N LEU A 402 -31.32 3.94 -8.83
CA LEU A 402 -30.40 3.22 -7.96
C LEU A 402 -30.02 4.07 -6.74
N PRO A 403 -29.59 3.45 -5.63
CA PRO A 403 -29.01 4.18 -4.51
C PRO A 403 -27.90 5.14 -4.98
N ASP A 404 -28.00 6.40 -4.57
CA ASP A 404 -27.14 7.52 -4.97
C ASP A 404 -27.05 7.78 -6.50
N GLY A 405 -27.96 7.23 -7.30
CA GLY A 405 -28.05 7.47 -8.75
C GLY A 405 -26.97 6.80 -9.60
N VAL A 406 -26.27 5.77 -9.08
CA VAL A 406 -25.14 5.10 -9.76
C VAL A 406 -25.18 3.58 -9.60
N ASP A 407 -24.71 2.84 -10.60
CA ASP A 407 -24.34 1.42 -10.45
C ASP A 407 -22.85 1.34 -10.07
N ARG A 408 -22.51 0.42 -9.15
CA ARG A 408 -21.15 0.22 -8.67
C ARG A 408 -20.86 -1.27 -8.59
N ARG A 409 -19.73 -1.66 -9.18
CA ARG A 409 -19.17 -3.00 -9.01
C ARG A 409 -17.80 -2.87 -8.39
N THR A 410 -17.63 -3.44 -7.21
CA THR A 410 -16.29 -3.59 -6.62
C THR A 410 -15.41 -4.40 -7.57
N PHE A 411 -14.11 -4.14 -7.58
CA PHE A 411 -13.18 -4.99 -8.35
C PHE A 411 -13.28 -6.45 -7.93
N GLN A 412 -13.53 -6.74 -6.65
CA GLN A 412 -13.76 -8.11 -6.20
C GLN A 412 -14.99 -8.78 -6.85
N GLN A 413 -16.10 -8.06 -7.02
CA GLN A 413 -17.27 -8.58 -7.74
C GLN A 413 -16.96 -8.87 -9.21
N LEU A 414 -16.11 -8.05 -9.83
CA LEU A 414 -15.66 -8.24 -11.21
C LEU A 414 -14.66 -9.40 -11.35
N LEU A 415 -13.84 -9.64 -10.33
CA LEU A 415 -12.83 -10.70 -10.31
C LEU A 415 -13.40 -12.09 -10.02
N GLY A 416 -14.62 -12.20 -9.49
CA GLY A 416 -15.31 -13.47 -9.29
C GLY A 416 -14.44 -14.52 -8.59
N ASN A 417 -14.21 -15.65 -9.25
CA ASN A 417 -13.41 -16.76 -8.71
C ASN A 417 -11.90 -16.64 -8.97
N SER A 418 -11.41 -15.61 -9.68
CA SER A 418 -9.99 -15.47 -10.03
C SER A 418 -9.09 -15.46 -8.79
N GLU A 419 -7.97 -16.18 -8.87
CA GLU A 419 -6.97 -16.19 -7.81
C GLU A 419 -6.15 -14.90 -7.84
N PRO A 420 -6.00 -14.17 -6.71
CA PRO A 420 -5.24 -12.93 -6.69
C PRO A 420 -3.76 -13.19 -6.96
N GLN A 421 -3.16 -12.38 -7.84
CA GLN A 421 -1.75 -12.46 -8.17
C GLN A 421 -0.87 -11.74 -7.13
N PRO A 422 0.42 -12.13 -6.99
CA PRO A 422 1.34 -11.43 -6.10
C PRO A 422 1.71 -10.05 -6.67
N ARG A 423 1.74 -9.05 -5.80
CA ARG A 423 2.11 -7.65 -6.08
C ARG A 423 3.58 -7.38 -5.79
N SER A 424 4.18 -6.45 -6.53
CA SER A 424 5.51 -5.90 -6.20
C SER A 424 5.50 -5.21 -4.81
N PRO A 425 6.67 -5.01 -4.18
CA PRO A 425 6.73 -4.32 -2.88
C PRO A 425 6.07 -2.94 -2.88
N LYS A 426 6.24 -2.15 -3.96
CA LYS A 426 5.63 -0.82 -4.11
C LYS A 426 4.11 -0.88 -4.23
N GLN A 427 3.57 -1.86 -4.96
CA GLN A 427 2.12 -2.05 -5.09
C GLN A 427 1.50 -2.57 -3.80
N SER A 428 2.14 -3.53 -3.14
CA SER A 428 1.70 -4.02 -1.83
C SER A 428 1.68 -2.87 -0.80
N LEU A 429 2.71 -2.01 -0.76
CA LEU A 429 2.71 -0.81 0.08
C LEU A 429 1.52 0.13 -0.22
N ARG A 430 1.18 0.35 -1.50
CA ARG A 430 0.00 1.16 -1.89
C ARG A 430 -1.34 0.52 -1.51
N SER A 431 -1.34 -0.78 -1.26
CA SER A 431 -2.53 -1.55 -0.89
C SER A 431 -2.85 -1.45 0.61
N LEU A 432 -1.88 -0.97 1.40
CA LEU A 432 -2.02 -0.77 2.83
C LEU A 432 -2.79 0.51 3.14
N ARG A 433 -3.82 0.38 3.97
CA ARG A 433 -4.63 1.48 4.48
C ARG A 433 -4.44 1.56 6.00
N PRO A 434 -3.51 2.41 6.48
CA PRO A 434 -3.41 2.67 7.90
C PRO A 434 -4.61 3.51 8.37
N ARG A 435 -4.88 3.45 9.67
CA ARG A 435 -5.78 4.38 10.35
C ARG A 435 -5.42 5.84 10.01
N PRO A 436 -6.41 6.73 9.81
CA PRO A 436 -6.14 8.15 9.63
C PRO A 436 -5.20 8.73 10.69
N GLY A 437 -4.23 9.53 10.25
CA GLY A 437 -3.17 10.10 11.09
C GLY A 437 -1.92 9.21 11.22
N PHE A 438 -1.84 8.12 10.46
CA PHE A 438 -0.67 7.25 10.37
C PHE A 438 -0.24 7.06 8.90
N GLN A 439 1.04 6.74 8.71
CA GLN A 439 1.62 6.35 7.43
C GLN A 439 2.42 5.06 7.60
N VAL A 440 2.56 4.32 6.49
CA VAL A 440 3.35 3.10 6.43
C VAL A 440 4.53 3.31 5.50
N GLU A 441 5.69 2.83 5.92
CA GLU A 441 6.95 2.84 5.18
C GLU A 441 7.39 1.41 4.94
N LEU A 442 7.86 1.12 3.73
CA LEU A 442 8.52 -0.14 3.42
C LEU A 442 9.99 -0.01 3.83
N VAL A 443 10.46 -0.90 4.70
CA VAL A 443 11.80 -0.81 5.30
C VAL A 443 12.76 -1.84 4.72
N ALA A 444 12.23 -3.02 4.38
CA ALA A 444 12.95 -4.05 3.64
C ALA A 444 11.94 -4.89 2.85
N ALA A 445 12.36 -5.43 1.71
CA ALA A 445 11.58 -6.37 0.91
C ALA A 445 12.49 -7.39 0.23
N GLU A 446 11.92 -8.37 -0.47
CA GLU A 446 12.71 -9.24 -1.34
C GLU A 446 13.62 -8.45 -2.31
N PRO A 447 14.89 -8.87 -2.53
CA PRO A 447 15.54 -10.09 -2.03
C PRO A 447 16.26 -9.93 -0.68
N LEU A 448 16.16 -8.77 0.00
CA LEU A 448 16.83 -8.55 1.29
C LEU A 448 16.25 -9.45 2.38
N VAL A 449 14.95 -9.71 2.32
CA VAL A 449 14.23 -10.57 3.26
C VAL A 449 13.14 -11.36 2.53
N MET A 450 12.94 -12.61 2.93
CA MET A 450 11.92 -13.52 2.41
C MET A 450 11.30 -14.32 3.56
N ASP A 451 9.99 -14.55 3.55
CA ASP A 451 9.28 -15.25 4.62
C ASP A 451 9.57 -14.76 6.05
N PRO A 452 9.64 -13.45 6.34
CA PRO A 452 9.94 -12.98 7.68
C PRO A 452 8.78 -13.31 8.62
N ILE A 453 9.11 -13.92 9.76
CA ILE A 453 8.11 -14.26 10.78
C ILE A 453 8.40 -13.68 12.17
N ALA A 454 9.64 -13.27 12.43
CA ALA A 454 10.08 -12.71 13.70
C ALA A 454 11.34 -11.85 13.47
N LEU A 455 11.51 -10.83 14.32
CA LEU A 455 12.67 -9.94 14.26
C LEU A 455 13.11 -9.47 15.65
N ASP A 456 14.38 -9.05 15.75
CA ASP A 456 14.92 -8.37 16.94
C ASP A 456 16.11 -7.47 16.58
N TRP A 457 16.42 -6.48 17.41
CA TRP A 457 17.54 -5.57 17.18
C TRP A 457 18.75 -5.92 18.05
N GLY A 458 19.91 -6.02 17.41
CA GLY A 458 21.20 -6.13 18.09
C GLY A 458 21.60 -4.83 18.76
N ALA A 459 22.46 -4.92 19.79
CA ALA A 459 23.06 -3.75 20.41
C ALA A 459 23.96 -2.97 19.44
N ASP A 460 24.38 -3.60 18.34
CA ASP A 460 25.14 -3.00 17.23
C ASP A 460 24.25 -2.31 16.18
N GLY A 461 22.93 -2.32 16.36
CA GLY A 461 21.95 -1.71 15.45
C GLY A 461 21.50 -2.63 14.30
N LYS A 462 22.05 -3.84 14.17
CA LYS A 462 21.61 -4.80 13.15
C LYS A 462 20.18 -5.28 13.44
N LEU A 463 19.38 -5.43 12.39
CA LEU A 463 18.06 -6.04 12.48
C LEU A 463 18.15 -7.52 12.14
N TRP A 464 17.98 -8.36 13.15
CA TRP A 464 17.97 -9.81 13.01
C TRP A 464 16.58 -10.28 12.62
N VAL A 465 16.49 -11.19 11.65
CA VAL A 465 15.23 -11.68 11.10
C VAL A 465 15.25 -13.19 10.96
N VAL A 466 14.16 -13.84 11.38
CA VAL A 466 13.90 -15.25 11.08
C VAL A 466 13.07 -15.36 9.81
N GLU A 467 13.56 -16.16 8.86
CA GLU A 467 12.86 -16.56 7.65
C GLU A 467 12.36 -18.00 7.79
N MET A 468 11.07 -18.26 7.60
CA MET A 468 10.46 -19.59 7.70
C MET A 468 10.19 -20.21 6.32
N ALA A 469 11.23 -20.27 5.47
CA ALA A 469 11.10 -20.67 4.07
C ALA A 469 10.65 -22.14 3.84
N ASP A 470 10.71 -22.97 4.88
CA ASP A 470 10.25 -24.36 4.91
C ASP A 470 8.80 -24.53 5.37
N TYR A 471 8.07 -23.47 5.70
CA TYR A 471 6.64 -23.57 5.99
C TYR A 471 5.83 -23.89 4.70
N PRO A 472 4.77 -24.74 4.76
CA PRO A 472 4.33 -25.51 5.94
C PRO A 472 4.94 -26.92 6.07
N LEU A 473 5.37 -27.54 4.96
CA LEU A 473 5.72 -28.97 4.90
C LEU A 473 7.19 -29.26 4.57
N GLY A 474 8.07 -28.27 4.56
CA GLY A 474 9.47 -28.38 4.14
C GLY A 474 9.68 -27.77 2.75
N ILE A 475 10.95 -27.52 2.37
CA ILE A 475 11.24 -26.99 1.03
C ILE A 475 11.00 -27.99 -0.10
N ASP A 476 10.80 -29.26 0.25
CA ASP A 476 10.52 -30.39 -0.63
C ASP A 476 9.15 -31.04 -0.34
N ASP A 477 8.31 -30.36 0.46
CA ASP A 477 7.03 -30.86 0.98
C ASP A 477 7.14 -32.20 1.75
N ARG A 478 8.35 -32.57 2.20
CA ARG A 478 8.67 -33.79 2.96
C ARG A 478 9.53 -33.52 4.19
N GLY A 479 9.49 -32.29 4.67
CA GLY A 479 10.12 -31.84 5.90
C GLY A 479 11.58 -31.40 5.78
N LYS A 480 12.13 -31.24 4.56
CA LYS A 480 13.49 -30.73 4.39
C LYS A 480 13.60 -29.30 4.95
N PRO A 481 14.55 -29.05 5.87
CA PRO A 481 14.74 -27.73 6.45
C PRO A 481 15.13 -26.69 5.41
N GLY A 482 14.63 -25.48 5.61
CA GLY A 482 14.89 -24.33 4.74
C GLY A 482 14.88 -22.99 5.45
N GLY A 483 14.48 -22.96 6.72
CA GLY A 483 14.50 -21.76 7.53
C GLY A 483 15.89 -21.18 7.74
N ARG A 484 15.94 -19.87 7.96
CA ARG A 484 17.18 -19.09 8.01
C ARG A 484 17.10 -18.02 9.08
N VAL A 485 18.26 -17.57 9.52
CA VAL A 485 18.44 -16.32 10.24
C VAL A 485 19.30 -15.40 9.38
N ARG A 486 18.83 -14.17 9.20
CA ARG A 486 19.56 -13.08 8.56
C ARG A 486 19.77 -11.95 9.54
N TYR A 487 20.75 -11.10 9.24
CA TYR A 487 20.74 -9.73 9.72
C TYR A 487 20.72 -8.76 8.54
N LEU A 488 20.01 -7.67 8.75
CA LEU A 488 19.93 -6.54 7.83
C LEU A 488 20.74 -5.38 8.39
N GLU A 489 21.38 -4.64 7.50
CA GLU A 489 22.09 -3.39 7.81
C GLU A 489 21.53 -2.23 6.97
N ASP A 490 21.39 -1.08 7.63
CA ASP A 490 21.13 0.22 7.02
C ASP A 490 22.50 0.94 6.97
N THR A 491 23.11 1.00 5.78
CA THR A 491 24.51 1.45 5.65
C THR A 491 24.66 2.96 5.50
N ASP A 492 23.60 3.66 5.11
CA ASP A 492 23.58 5.11 4.97
C ASP A 492 22.80 5.84 6.10
N ASN A 493 22.15 5.09 6.99
CA ASN A 493 21.34 5.57 8.11
C ASN A 493 20.10 6.37 7.69
N ASP A 494 19.52 6.08 6.53
CA ASP A 494 18.27 6.71 6.07
C ASP A 494 17.01 6.07 6.68
N GLY A 495 17.17 4.96 7.41
CA GLY A 495 16.11 4.20 8.04
C GLY A 495 15.50 3.11 7.15
N GLN A 496 16.02 2.91 5.94
CA GLN A 496 15.75 1.77 5.05
C GLN A 496 16.96 0.83 5.07
N TYR A 497 16.70 -0.47 5.15
CA TYR A 497 17.78 -1.45 5.13
C TYR A 497 18.17 -1.74 3.67
N ASP A 498 19.47 -1.73 3.39
CA ASP A 498 20.03 -1.84 2.03
C ASP A 498 20.92 -3.08 1.83
N LYS A 499 21.35 -3.70 2.94
CA LYS A 499 22.26 -4.84 2.93
C LYS A 499 21.70 -5.98 3.78
N SER A 500 21.89 -7.21 3.30
CA SER A 500 21.37 -8.41 3.94
C SER A 500 22.37 -9.55 3.91
N THR A 501 22.60 -10.18 5.07
CA THR A 501 23.55 -11.30 5.22
C THR A 501 22.82 -12.53 5.78
N VAL A 502 23.01 -13.69 5.14
CA VAL A 502 22.56 -14.99 5.69
C VAL A 502 23.55 -15.40 6.76
N PHE A 503 23.11 -15.34 8.02
CA PHE A 503 23.93 -15.68 9.18
C PHE A 503 23.90 -17.18 9.48
N LEU A 504 22.72 -17.81 9.38
CA LEU A 504 22.54 -19.25 9.59
C LEU A 504 21.43 -19.77 8.67
N ASP A 505 21.61 -20.94 8.08
CA ASP A 505 20.64 -21.57 7.17
C ASP A 505 20.31 -23.01 7.56
N LYS A 506 19.39 -23.63 6.81
CA LYS A 506 18.95 -25.04 6.98
C LYS A 506 18.42 -25.32 8.39
N ILE A 507 17.82 -24.32 9.01
CA ILE A 507 17.19 -24.43 10.32
C ILE A 507 15.78 -24.98 10.10
N PRO A 508 15.36 -26.05 10.80
CA PRO A 508 14.03 -26.61 10.64
C PRO A 508 12.99 -25.69 11.31
N TYR A 509 12.18 -25.00 10.51
CA TYR A 509 11.03 -24.22 10.97
C TYR A 509 11.33 -23.32 12.19
N PRO A 510 12.32 -22.41 12.08
CA PRO A 510 12.61 -21.46 13.14
C PRO A 510 11.40 -20.54 13.35
N THR A 511 11.17 -20.12 14.60
CA THR A 511 9.95 -19.41 15.03
C THR A 511 10.21 -18.11 15.79
N GLY A 512 11.46 -17.82 16.14
CA GLY A 512 11.81 -16.60 16.87
C GLY A 512 13.31 -16.38 16.99
N VAL A 513 13.71 -15.12 17.08
CA VAL A 513 15.09 -14.67 17.27
C VAL A 513 15.15 -13.63 18.39
N MET A 514 16.24 -13.64 19.16
CA MET A 514 16.59 -12.57 20.08
C MET A 514 18.09 -12.32 19.94
N ALA A 515 18.50 -11.08 19.70
CA ALA A 515 19.90 -10.71 19.74
C ALA A 515 20.43 -10.95 21.15
N TRP A 516 21.53 -11.70 21.28
CA TRP A 516 22.02 -12.17 22.57
C TRP A 516 23.55 -12.25 22.55
N LYS A 517 24.22 -11.57 23.49
CA LYS A 517 25.69 -11.46 23.51
C LYS A 517 26.21 -11.00 22.13
N ASN A 518 27.15 -11.74 21.53
CA ASN A 518 27.76 -11.46 20.24
C ASN A 518 27.02 -12.10 19.05
N GLY A 519 25.84 -12.67 19.28
CA GLY A 519 25.11 -13.40 18.25
C GLY A 519 23.62 -13.39 18.53
N VAL A 520 22.96 -14.55 18.35
CA VAL A 520 21.51 -14.67 18.51
C VAL A 520 21.11 -15.94 19.24
N MET A 521 20.03 -15.84 20.02
CA MET A 521 19.24 -16.99 20.42
C MET A 521 18.14 -17.23 19.40
N VAL A 522 17.94 -18.50 19.02
CA VAL A 522 16.94 -18.92 18.05
C VAL A 522 16.06 -19.99 18.69
N SER A 523 14.75 -19.85 18.51
CA SER A 523 13.77 -20.90 18.83
C SER A 523 13.46 -21.69 17.57
N ALA A 524 13.74 -23.00 17.60
CA ALA A 524 13.44 -23.93 16.52
C ALA A 524 13.30 -25.33 17.11
N ALA A 525 12.06 -25.79 17.31
CA ALA A 525 11.79 -27.07 17.95
C ALA A 525 12.58 -28.22 17.28
N PRO A 526 13.28 -29.07 18.06
CA PRO A 526 13.04 -29.34 19.48
C PRO A 526 13.97 -28.57 20.44
N ALA A 527 14.63 -27.49 20.01
CA ALA A 527 15.60 -26.75 20.82
C ALA A 527 15.41 -25.23 20.79
N VAL A 528 15.92 -24.59 21.85
CA VAL A 528 16.34 -23.19 21.83
C VAL A 528 17.87 -23.20 21.88
N PHE A 529 18.51 -22.57 20.91
CA PHE A 529 19.97 -22.59 20.76
C PHE A 529 20.55 -21.20 20.60
N TYR A 530 21.82 -21.06 20.94
CA TYR A 530 22.66 -19.90 20.70
C TYR A 530 23.49 -20.11 19.43
N ALA A 531 23.65 -19.07 18.63
CA ALA A 531 24.54 -19.04 17.48
C ALA A 531 25.36 -17.74 17.46
N GLU A 532 26.65 -17.85 17.12
CA GLU A 532 27.62 -16.75 17.12
C GLU A 532 28.55 -16.90 15.91
N ASP A 533 28.95 -15.76 15.35
CA ASP A 533 30.06 -15.64 14.42
C ASP A 533 31.31 -15.25 15.22
N THR A 534 32.24 -16.18 15.39
CA THR A 534 33.45 -16.02 16.19
C THR A 534 34.65 -15.52 15.37
N ASN A 535 34.54 -15.49 14.04
CA ASN A 535 35.64 -15.14 13.13
C ASN A 535 35.40 -13.85 12.32
N GLY A 536 34.19 -13.30 12.36
CA GLY A 536 33.80 -12.03 11.73
C GLY A 536 33.46 -12.12 10.24
N ASP A 537 33.21 -13.32 9.68
CA ASP A 537 32.86 -13.50 8.27
C ASP A 537 31.36 -13.26 7.96
N GLY A 538 30.56 -12.96 8.99
CA GLY A 538 29.12 -12.72 8.90
C GLY A 538 28.27 -13.99 8.99
N LYS A 539 28.86 -15.17 9.24
CA LYS A 539 28.16 -16.45 9.37
C LYS A 539 28.44 -17.10 10.72
N ALA A 540 27.41 -17.74 11.27
CA ALA A 540 27.56 -18.50 12.49
C ALA A 540 28.45 -19.73 12.26
N ASP A 541 29.58 -19.79 12.94
CA ASP A 541 30.45 -20.97 13.06
C ASP A 541 30.27 -21.68 14.41
N LEU A 542 29.73 -20.99 15.41
CA LEU A 542 29.32 -21.58 16.68
C LEU A 542 27.80 -21.79 16.72
N ARG A 543 27.38 -23.00 17.10
CA ARG A 543 25.99 -23.31 17.46
C ARG A 543 25.94 -24.19 18.70
N GLN A 544 25.21 -23.74 19.73
CA GLN A 544 25.08 -24.45 21.00
C GLN A 544 23.62 -24.49 21.46
N ASP A 545 23.07 -25.69 21.63
CA ASP A 545 21.76 -25.85 22.26
C ASP A 545 21.81 -25.41 23.73
N LEU A 546 20.84 -24.60 24.14
CA LEU A 546 20.70 -24.12 25.52
C LEU A 546 19.64 -24.93 26.27
N TYR A 547 18.51 -25.18 25.61
CA TYR A 547 17.37 -25.91 26.14
C TYR A 547 16.81 -26.85 25.06
N ARG A 548 16.44 -28.08 25.43
CA ARG A 548 15.95 -29.13 24.52
C ARG A 548 14.65 -29.73 25.02
N GLY A 549 13.92 -30.42 24.16
CA GLY A 549 12.71 -31.16 24.53
C GLY A 549 11.39 -30.42 24.25
N PHE A 550 11.45 -29.35 23.47
CA PHE A 550 10.26 -28.68 22.94
C PHE A 550 9.55 -29.60 21.95
N GLY A 551 8.23 -29.73 22.07
CA GLY A 551 7.43 -30.49 21.12
C GLY A 551 7.52 -29.90 19.71
N LYS A 552 7.61 -30.77 18.70
CA LYS A 552 7.61 -30.33 17.30
C LYS A 552 6.20 -29.97 16.83
N GLY A 553 5.18 -30.78 17.13
CA GLY A 553 3.77 -30.45 16.84
C GLY A 553 3.50 -29.85 15.45
N ASN A 554 2.39 -29.11 15.36
CA ASN A 554 2.08 -28.25 14.22
C ASN A 554 3.02 -27.04 14.20
N GLN A 555 3.54 -26.70 13.01
CA GLN A 555 4.50 -25.63 12.72
C GLN A 555 4.03 -24.27 13.24
N GLN A 556 2.72 -24.02 13.27
CA GLN A 556 2.10 -22.79 13.76
C GLN A 556 2.10 -22.69 15.29
N HIS A 557 2.25 -23.82 16.01
CA HIS A 557 2.04 -23.93 17.46
C HIS A 557 3.32 -24.33 18.22
N ARG A 558 4.50 -23.98 17.69
CA ARG A 558 5.81 -24.28 18.29
C ARG A 558 6.25 -23.19 19.25
N VAL A 559 7.24 -23.49 20.10
CA VAL A 559 7.89 -22.51 20.98
C VAL A 559 8.33 -21.27 20.20
N ASN A 560 8.08 -20.06 20.73
CA ASN A 560 8.39 -18.79 20.05
C ASN A 560 8.42 -17.60 21.03
N GLY A 561 8.62 -16.39 20.48
CA GLY A 561 8.35 -15.12 21.17
C GLY A 561 9.23 -14.86 22.40
N PHE A 562 10.51 -14.58 22.18
CA PHE A 562 11.43 -14.18 23.25
C PHE A 562 11.09 -12.78 23.78
N GLU A 563 10.88 -12.64 25.08
CA GLU A 563 10.63 -11.35 25.72
C GLU A 563 11.47 -11.19 27.01
N TRP A 564 12.11 -10.04 27.19
CA TRP A 564 12.92 -9.75 28.38
C TRP A 564 12.03 -9.28 29.55
N GLY A 565 12.05 -10.03 30.65
CA GLY A 565 11.33 -9.71 31.88
C GLY A 565 12.08 -8.72 32.78
N LEU A 566 11.33 -7.95 33.57
CA LEU A 566 11.88 -7.08 34.62
C LEU A 566 12.68 -7.84 35.69
N ASP A 567 12.43 -9.14 35.83
CA ASP A 567 13.14 -10.08 36.72
C ASP A 567 14.45 -10.62 36.12
N ASN A 568 14.88 -10.11 34.96
CA ASN A 568 16.05 -10.54 34.21
C ASN A 568 15.98 -11.99 33.71
N TRP A 569 14.76 -12.50 33.49
CA TRP A 569 14.50 -13.75 32.78
C TRP A 569 14.01 -13.48 31.35
N ILE A 570 14.18 -14.46 30.46
CA ILE A 570 13.60 -14.44 29.12
C ILE A 570 12.36 -15.31 29.13
N TYR A 571 11.23 -14.78 28.69
CA TYR A 571 9.96 -15.50 28.59
C TYR A 571 9.73 -15.97 27.16
N LEU A 572 9.08 -17.12 27.01
CA LEU A 572 8.73 -17.73 25.74
C LEU A 572 7.29 -18.21 25.77
N ALA A 573 6.61 -18.06 24.65
CA ALA A 573 5.38 -18.79 24.37
C ALA A 573 5.73 -20.25 24.06
N ASN A 574 5.02 -21.20 24.66
CA ASN A 574 5.19 -22.61 24.34
C ASN A 574 4.49 -23.00 23.03
N GLY A 575 3.45 -22.24 22.65
CA GLY A 575 2.46 -22.74 21.69
C GLY A 575 1.63 -23.88 22.30
N ASP A 576 1.05 -24.70 21.44
CA ASP A 576 0.25 -25.88 21.82
C ASP A 576 1.01 -27.21 21.70
N SER A 577 2.33 -27.15 21.51
CA SER A 577 3.16 -28.33 21.23
C SER A 577 3.62 -29.12 22.46
N ASN A 578 3.43 -28.60 23.67
CA ASN A 578 3.89 -29.20 24.94
C ASN A 578 5.40 -29.49 24.96
N GLY A 579 5.89 -30.16 26.01
CA GLY A 579 7.29 -30.58 26.09
C GLY A 579 7.78 -30.83 27.51
N VAL A 580 8.87 -31.60 27.63
CA VAL A 580 9.66 -31.72 28.86
C VAL A 580 11.02 -31.11 28.56
N ILE A 581 11.21 -29.88 29.03
CA ILE A 581 12.35 -29.07 28.67
C ILE A 581 13.52 -29.39 29.57
N GLU A 582 14.63 -29.78 28.97
CA GLU A 582 15.91 -30.02 29.64
C GLU A 582 16.82 -28.81 29.42
N SER A 583 17.38 -28.28 30.51
CA SER A 583 18.51 -27.36 30.42
C SER A 583 19.78 -28.13 30.13
N VAL A 584 20.45 -27.80 29.02
CA VAL A 584 21.70 -28.45 28.63
C VAL A 584 22.81 -28.16 29.66
N LYS A 585 22.73 -27.00 30.34
CA LYS A 585 23.75 -26.57 31.30
C LYS A 585 23.60 -27.23 32.66
N THR A 586 22.38 -27.44 33.16
CA THR A 586 22.14 -27.95 34.52
C THR A 586 21.59 -29.38 34.56
N GLY A 587 21.08 -29.90 33.43
CA GLY A 587 20.36 -31.17 33.36
C GLY A 587 18.95 -31.13 33.96
N GLU A 588 18.50 -30.00 34.49
CA GLU A 588 17.17 -29.82 35.09
C GLU A 588 16.08 -29.98 34.03
N LYS A 589 14.98 -30.65 34.41
CA LYS A 589 13.84 -30.95 33.52
C LYS A 589 12.55 -30.33 34.04
N VAL A 590 11.84 -29.62 33.17
CA VAL A 590 10.54 -29.00 33.48
C VAL A 590 9.50 -29.38 32.43
N ASN A 591 8.39 -29.96 32.87
CA ASN A 591 7.23 -30.21 32.00
C ASN A 591 6.44 -28.91 31.81
N ILE A 592 6.31 -28.46 30.56
CA ILE A 592 5.60 -27.23 30.19
C ILE A 592 4.25 -27.48 29.52
N GLY A 593 3.68 -28.69 29.64
CA GLY A 593 2.35 -28.99 29.12
C GLY A 593 1.31 -27.98 29.62
N GLY A 594 0.57 -27.37 28.68
CA GLY A 594 -0.43 -26.32 28.96
C GLY A 594 0.12 -25.02 29.55
N ARG A 595 1.45 -24.84 29.57
CA ARG A 595 2.17 -23.74 30.23
C ARG A 595 3.16 -23.10 29.27
N ASP A 596 3.46 -21.84 29.53
CA ASP A 596 4.55 -21.12 28.88
C ASP A 596 5.87 -21.36 29.66
N LEU A 597 6.96 -20.75 29.23
CA LEU A 597 8.28 -20.97 29.83
C LEU A 597 8.99 -19.64 30.10
N ARG A 598 9.80 -19.58 31.16
CA ARG A 598 10.89 -18.61 31.26
C ARG A 598 12.22 -19.32 31.46
N ILE A 599 13.29 -18.71 30.96
CA ILE A 599 14.65 -19.23 30.99
C ILE A 599 15.66 -18.15 31.41
N ARG A 600 16.78 -18.59 31.98
CA ARG A 600 17.94 -17.73 32.29
C ARG A 600 19.20 -18.37 31.70
N PRO A 601 19.51 -18.11 30.41
CA PRO A 601 20.58 -18.79 29.67
C PRO A 601 21.96 -18.75 30.34
N SER A 602 22.30 -17.66 31.04
CA SER A 602 23.58 -17.52 31.73
C SER A 602 23.77 -18.56 32.83
N THR A 603 22.70 -18.94 33.53
CA THR A 603 22.71 -19.92 34.62
C THR A 603 22.22 -21.30 34.21
N GLY A 604 21.44 -21.38 33.13
CA GLY A 604 20.73 -22.60 32.71
C GLY A 604 19.42 -22.83 33.46
N ALA A 605 18.96 -21.91 34.31
CA ALA A 605 17.71 -22.06 35.04
C ALA A 605 16.49 -21.92 34.10
N LEU A 606 15.42 -22.66 34.39
CA LEU A 606 14.18 -22.67 33.64
C LEU A 606 12.99 -22.88 34.58
N ASP A 607 11.83 -22.28 34.27
CA ASP A 607 10.65 -22.39 35.12
C ASP A 607 9.34 -22.24 34.32
N ALA A 608 8.39 -23.15 34.54
CA ALA A 608 7.10 -23.12 33.85
C ALA A 608 6.25 -21.90 34.28
N GLN A 609 5.61 -21.23 33.33
CA GLN A 609 4.81 -20.04 33.54
C GLN A 609 3.35 -20.25 33.16
N THR A 610 2.45 -19.44 33.74
CA THR A 610 1.03 -19.41 33.40
C THR A 610 0.86 -19.23 31.90
N GLY A 611 0.14 -20.15 31.24
CA GLY A 611 -0.02 -20.19 29.78
C GLY A 611 -1.44 -20.63 29.38
N GLN A 612 -1.76 -20.77 28.10
CA GLN A 612 -0.88 -21.13 26.99
C GLN A 612 -0.98 -20.07 25.88
N THR A 613 0.17 -19.49 25.49
CA THR A 613 0.25 -18.50 24.39
C THR A 613 0.61 -19.22 23.10
N GLN A 614 -0.11 -18.96 22.02
CA GLN A 614 0.20 -19.58 20.72
C GLN A 614 1.35 -18.87 20.00
N PHE A 615 1.32 -17.54 19.88
CA PHE A 615 2.40 -16.79 19.21
C PHE A 615 2.62 -15.40 19.83
N GLY A 616 3.82 -15.16 20.35
CA GLY A 616 4.22 -13.90 20.97
C GLY A 616 3.65 -13.70 22.37
N ARG A 617 4.50 -13.84 23.40
CA ARG A 617 4.18 -13.51 24.79
C ARG A 617 4.87 -12.21 25.16
N HIS A 618 4.11 -11.14 25.28
CA HIS A 618 4.65 -9.80 25.50
C HIS A 618 4.19 -9.23 26.83
N ARG A 619 4.93 -8.26 27.36
CA ARG A 619 4.54 -7.51 28.56
C ARG A 619 4.35 -6.04 28.28
N ASP A 620 3.60 -5.37 29.15
CA ASP A 620 3.66 -3.92 29.23
C ASP A 620 4.92 -3.44 30.00
N ASP A 621 5.02 -2.12 30.15
CA ASP A 621 6.13 -1.48 30.84
C ASP A 621 6.15 -1.71 32.36
N PHE A 622 5.07 -2.22 32.95
CA PHE A 622 4.93 -2.44 34.38
C PHE A 622 4.98 -3.93 34.77
N GLY A 623 5.18 -4.82 33.80
CA GLY A 623 5.36 -6.25 34.03
C GLY A 623 4.06 -7.08 33.97
N ASN A 624 2.96 -6.53 33.44
CA ASN A 624 1.76 -7.29 33.14
C ASN A 624 1.95 -8.08 31.85
N TRP A 625 1.58 -9.37 31.85
CA TRP A 625 1.86 -10.30 30.75
C TRP A 625 0.64 -10.56 29.89
N PHE A 626 0.83 -10.50 28.57
CA PHE A 626 -0.19 -10.70 27.57
C PHE A 626 0.23 -11.75 26.54
N GLY A 627 -0.75 -12.38 25.93
CA GLY A 627 -0.57 -13.29 24.81
C GLY A 627 -1.86 -13.43 24.01
N CYS A 628 -1.85 -14.36 23.06
CA CYS A 628 -2.99 -14.64 22.20
C CYS A 628 -3.13 -16.14 21.89
N SER A 629 -4.27 -16.47 21.30
CA SER A 629 -4.53 -17.70 20.56
C SER A 629 -5.38 -17.36 19.34
N ASN A 630 -5.49 -18.26 18.36
CA ASN A 630 -6.20 -18.07 17.10
C ASN A 630 -7.52 -17.29 17.22
N PRO A 631 -8.48 -17.65 18.12
CA PRO A 631 -9.73 -16.91 18.28
C PRO A 631 -9.72 -15.83 19.39
N VAL A 632 -8.65 -15.74 20.18
CA VAL A 632 -8.53 -14.80 21.32
C VAL A 632 -7.34 -13.88 21.10
N PRO A 633 -7.56 -12.67 20.56
CA PRO A 633 -6.48 -11.75 20.22
C PRO A 633 -5.78 -11.15 21.44
N VAL A 634 -6.44 -11.01 22.60
CA VAL A 634 -5.78 -10.50 23.81
C VAL A 634 -6.18 -11.32 25.03
N ARG A 635 -5.19 -11.95 25.64
CA ARG A 635 -5.28 -12.68 26.91
C ARG A 635 -4.30 -12.10 27.91
N HIS A 636 -4.77 -11.79 29.11
CA HIS A 636 -3.95 -11.35 30.23
C HIS A 636 -3.62 -12.53 31.15
N TYR A 637 -2.35 -12.69 31.52
CA TYR A 637 -1.87 -13.68 32.48
C TYR A 637 -1.74 -13.02 33.86
N VAL A 638 -2.82 -13.12 34.63
CA VAL A 638 -3.04 -12.36 35.87
C VAL A 638 -2.11 -12.80 36.98
N LEU A 639 -1.93 -14.10 37.16
CA LEU A 639 -1.18 -14.66 38.28
C LEU A 639 -0.15 -15.66 37.78
N ALA A 640 1.08 -15.57 38.30
CA ALA A 640 2.17 -16.46 37.93
C ALA A 640 2.05 -17.84 38.60
N ASP A 641 2.15 -18.89 37.80
CA ASP A 641 2.03 -20.31 38.17
C ASP A 641 2.91 -20.71 39.36
N HIS A 642 4.12 -20.15 39.45
CA HIS A 642 5.07 -20.49 40.52
C HIS A 642 4.59 -20.10 41.92
N TYR A 643 3.70 -19.10 42.07
CA TYR A 643 3.13 -18.78 43.38
C TYR A 643 2.13 -19.83 43.85
N LEU A 644 1.38 -20.41 42.92
CA LEU A 644 0.36 -21.40 43.22
C LEU A 644 0.93 -22.78 43.45
N ARG A 645 1.99 -23.14 42.72
CA ARG A 645 2.74 -24.37 42.97
C ARG A 645 3.29 -24.46 44.40
N ARG A 646 3.44 -23.34 45.13
CA ARG A 646 3.86 -23.33 46.54
C ARG A 646 2.80 -23.90 47.48
N ASN A 647 1.52 -23.88 47.09
CA ASN A 647 0.44 -24.49 47.88
C ASN A 647 -0.58 -25.18 46.96
N PRO A 648 -0.40 -26.48 46.68
CA PRO A 648 -1.29 -27.22 45.78
C PRO A 648 -2.71 -27.40 46.31
N PHE A 649 -2.96 -27.07 47.59
CA PHE A 649 -4.28 -27.19 48.21
C PHE A 649 -5.13 -25.92 48.09
N VAL A 650 -4.57 -24.82 47.58
CA VAL A 650 -5.33 -23.57 47.37
C VAL A 650 -6.09 -23.64 46.06
N THR A 651 -7.43 -23.62 46.15
CA THR A 651 -8.29 -23.40 44.99
C THR A 651 -8.14 -21.96 44.50
N THR A 652 -7.95 -21.77 43.20
CA THR A 652 -7.75 -20.45 42.61
C THR A 652 -8.73 -20.19 41.47
N PRO A 653 -9.13 -18.93 41.24
CA PRO A 653 -9.79 -18.54 40.01
C PRO A 653 -8.84 -18.72 38.82
N SER A 654 -9.38 -18.63 37.59
CA SER A 654 -8.57 -18.73 36.38
C SER A 654 -7.36 -17.78 36.42
N LEU A 655 -6.17 -18.31 36.16
CA LEU A 655 -4.90 -17.58 36.15
C LEU A 655 -4.74 -16.68 34.92
N ARG A 656 -5.63 -16.87 33.95
CA ARG A 656 -5.70 -16.15 32.69
C ARG A 656 -7.09 -15.58 32.48
N ARG A 657 -7.16 -14.43 31.82
CA ARG A 657 -8.40 -13.76 31.46
C ARG A 657 -8.35 -13.37 30.00
N ASP A 658 -9.33 -13.80 29.22
CA ASP A 658 -9.51 -13.32 27.86
C ASP A 658 -10.09 -11.91 27.92
N VAL A 659 -9.28 -10.94 27.50
CA VAL A 659 -9.53 -9.49 27.58
C VAL A 659 -10.20 -8.98 26.30
N ALA A 660 -9.91 -9.63 25.16
CA ALA A 660 -10.59 -9.46 23.89
C ALA A 660 -11.04 -10.84 23.39
N ARG A 661 -12.34 -10.99 23.16
CA ARG A 661 -13.04 -12.25 22.90
C ARG A 661 -13.77 -12.18 21.56
N ALA A 662 -14.11 -13.33 20.99
CA ALA A 662 -14.76 -13.39 19.67
C ALA A 662 -16.10 -12.63 19.56
N ASP A 663 -16.78 -12.37 20.68
CA ASP A 663 -18.03 -11.60 20.76
C ASP A 663 -17.82 -10.07 20.84
N ASN A 664 -16.59 -9.60 21.09
CA ASN A 664 -16.27 -8.17 21.22
C ASN A 664 -15.04 -7.73 20.39
N THR A 665 -14.57 -8.59 19.49
CA THR A 665 -13.40 -8.33 18.63
C THR A 665 -13.73 -8.60 17.16
N GLU A 666 -14.56 -7.71 16.63
CA GLU A 666 -14.86 -7.65 15.20
C GLU A 666 -13.66 -7.17 14.39
N LEU A 667 -13.48 -7.75 13.21
CA LEU A 667 -12.46 -7.42 12.21
C LEU A 667 -13.09 -6.80 10.96
N PHE A 668 -12.44 -5.83 10.34
CA PHE A 668 -12.90 -5.14 9.13
C PHE A 668 -11.88 -5.25 7.98
N PRO A 669 -11.69 -6.46 7.41
CA PRO A 669 -10.78 -6.65 6.28
C PRO A 669 -11.28 -5.90 5.05
N ILE A 670 -10.35 -5.43 4.22
CA ILE A 670 -10.64 -4.75 2.93
C ILE A 670 -10.16 -5.54 1.71
N SER A 671 -9.49 -6.67 1.95
CA SER A 671 -9.08 -7.66 0.95
C SER A 671 -10.15 -8.73 0.75
N ARG A 672 -9.91 -9.65 -0.18
CA ARG A 672 -10.64 -10.91 -0.26
C ARG A 672 -10.04 -11.84 0.79
N VAL A 673 -10.82 -12.19 1.80
CA VAL A 673 -10.36 -13.11 2.86
C VAL A 673 -10.22 -14.52 2.27
N LEU A 674 -8.98 -14.97 2.12
CA LEU A 674 -8.66 -16.32 1.66
C LEU A 674 -8.45 -17.23 2.88
N SER A 675 -9.45 -18.04 3.21
CA SER A 675 -9.44 -18.98 4.34
C SER A 675 -10.13 -20.30 4.01
N HIS A 676 -9.63 -21.40 4.58
CA HIS A 676 -10.02 -22.81 4.47
C HIS A 676 -10.07 -23.36 3.04
N TRP A 677 -9.62 -22.56 2.08
CA TRP A 677 -9.64 -22.72 0.61
C TRP A 677 -10.96 -23.26 0.00
N SER A 678 -11.98 -23.65 0.77
CA SER A 678 -13.36 -23.94 0.35
C SER A 678 -14.26 -22.70 0.41
N GLY A 679 -13.71 -21.54 0.05
CA GLY A 679 -14.48 -20.39 -0.43
C GLY A 679 -15.29 -19.62 0.61
N TYR A 680 -14.66 -19.09 1.66
CA TYR A 680 -15.29 -17.95 2.33
C TYR A 680 -15.57 -16.85 1.29
N ARG A 681 -16.82 -16.38 1.28
CA ARG A 681 -17.18 -15.17 0.55
C ARG A 681 -16.56 -14.00 1.31
N PRO A 682 -15.93 -13.03 0.63
CA PRO A 682 -15.46 -11.83 1.31
C PRO A 682 -16.65 -11.21 2.07
N PRO A 683 -16.47 -10.78 3.33
CA PRO A 683 -17.50 -9.97 3.97
C PRO A 683 -17.75 -8.74 3.10
N THR A 684 -19.00 -8.26 3.08
CA THR A 684 -19.29 -6.99 2.38
C THR A 684 -18.33 -5.94 2.91
N ILE A 685 -17.78 -5.08 2.06
CA ILE A 685 -16.82 -4.04 2.49
C ILE A 685 -17.40 -3.29 3.71
N GLY A 686 -16.65 -3.28 4.81
CA GLY A 686 -17.06 -2.65 6.08
C GLY A 686 -17.93 -3.52 7.00
N GLN A 687 -18.27 -4.76 6.63
CA GLN A 687 -18.89 -5.73 7.55
C GLN A 687 -17.85 -6.38 8.45
N SER A 688 -18.26 -6.66 9.67
CA SER A 688 -17.43 -7.30 10.67
C SER A 688 -17.18 -8.78 10.38
N HIS A 689 -16.00 -9.25 10.75
CA HIS A 689 -15.55 -10.64 10.75
C HIS A 689 -14.97 -11.01 12.13
N ARG A 690 -14.61 -12.27 12.34
CA ARG A 690 -13.96 -12.75 13.57
C ARG A 690 -12.56 -13.28 13.31
N PHE A 691 -11.71 -13.23 14.34
CA PHE A 691 -10.37 -13.80 14.33
C PHE A 691 -10.39 -15.31 14.11
N THR A 692 -9.52 -15.78 13.21
CA THR A 692 -9.23 -17.21 13.01
C THR A 692 -7.74 -17.52 13.20
N SER A 693 -6.88 -16.51 13.27
CA SER A 693 -5.42 -16.66 13.27
C SER A 693 -4.72 -15.51 14.01
N ALA A 694 -5.24 -15.07 15.16
CA ALA A 694 -4.59 -13.98 15.91
C ALA A 694 -3.16 -14.38 16.33
N CYS A 695 -2.17 -13.51 16.06
CA CYS A 695 -0.79 -13.72 16.46
C CYS A 695 -0.07 -12.42 16.87
N SER A 696 1.02 -12.57 17.62
CA SER A 696 1.95 -11.48 17.98
C SER A 696 1.29 -10.29 18.68
N THR A 697 0.43 -10.53 19.67
CA THR A 697 -0.21 -9.44 20.43
C THR A 697 0.81 -8.70 21.29
N THR A 698 1.09 -7.45 20.94
CA THR A 698 2.05 -6.60 21.66
C THR A 698 1.35 -5.40 22.29
N VAL A 699 1.89 -4.90 23.40
CA VAL A 699 1.50 -3.60 23.96
C VAL A 699 2.44 -2.55 23.37
N TYR A 700 1.92 -1.38 23.01
CA TYR A 700 2.76 -0.28 22.54
C TYR A 700 3.60 0.31 23.68
N ARG A 701 4.92 0.36 23.51
CA ARG A 701 5.87 0.72 24.58
C ARG A 701 6.72 1.94 24.23
N ASP A 702 6.12 2.96 23.61
CA ASP A 702 6.78 4.23 23.31
C ASP A 702 5.78 5.41 23.42
N ARG A 703 6.24 6.64 23.17
CA ARG A 703 5.43 7.87 23.19
C ARG A 703 5.31 8.54 21.81
N LEU A 704 5.95 8.01 20.76
CA LEU A 704 5.90 8.57 19.41
C LEU A 704 4.46 8.72 18.89
N PHE A 705 3.57 7.77 19.20
CA PHE A 705 2.15 7.87 18.81
C PHE A 705 1.33 8.84 19.70
N GLY A 706 1.91 9.30 20.81
CA GLY A 706 1.28 10.12 21.84
C GLY A 706 0.73 9.30 23.01
N THR A 707 0.39 9.99 24.10
CA THR A 707 -0.02 9.37 25.37
C THR A 707 -1.33 8.57 25.28
N ALA A 708 -2.20 8.88 24.30
CA ALA A 708 -3.42 8.11 24.05
C ALA A 708 -3.16 6.63 23.69
N PHE A 709 -1.94 6.31 23.23
CA PHE A 709 -1.55 4.96 22.85
C PHE A 709 -0.81 4.18 23.96
N ALA A 710 -0.65 4.75 25.15
CA ALA A 710 0.13 4.14 26.24
C ALA A 710 -0.40 2.77 26.71
N HIS A 711 -1.68 2.48 26.46
CA HIS A 711 -2.33 1.22 26.79
C HIS A 711 -2.89 0.50 25.55
N SER A 712 -2.36 0.84 24.38
CA SER A 712 -2.75 0.23 23.13
C SER A 712 -2.10 -1.14 22.96
N THR A 713 -2.91 -2.11 22.51
CA THR A 713 -2.44 -3.41 22.04
C THR A 713 -2.64 -3.52 20.55
N PHE A 714 -1.68 -4.13 19.88
CA PHE A 714 -1.72 -4.42 18.45
C PHE A 714 -1.58 -5.92 18.21
N THR A 715 -2.42 -6.46 17.34
CA THR A 715 -2.50 -7.90 17.07
C THR A 715 -2.55 -8.16 15.57
N CYS A 716 -1.71 -9.06 15.07
CA CYS A 716 -1.74 -9.48 13.68
C CYS A 716 -2.96 -10.40 13.42
N ALA A 717 -3.60 -10.19 12.27
CA ALA A 717 -4.64 -11.06 11.73
C ALA A 717 -4.25 -11.52 10.30
N PRO A 718 -3.28 -12.43 10.14
CA PRO A 718 -2.74 -12.82 8.84
C PRO A 718 -3.77 -13.31 7.82
N VAL A 719 -4.77 -14.10 8.24
CA VAL A 719 -5.87 -14.55 7.35
C VAL A 719 -6.68 -13.37 6.80
N HIS A 720 -6.84 -12.31 7.61
CA HIS A 720 -7.64 -11.11 7.31
C HIS A 720 -6.83 -9.94 6.76
N ASN A 721 -5.53 -10.15 6.52
CA ASN A 721 -4.63 -9.14 5.96
C ASN A 721 -4.64 -7.81 6.76
N ALA A 722 -4.67 -7.89 8.09
CA ALA A 722 -4.84 -6.72 8.96
C ALA A 722 -4.02 -6.75 10.26
N ILE A 723 -3.83 -5.56 10.85
CA ILE A 723 -3.39 -5.35 12.23
C ILE A 723 -4.53 -4.70 13.00
N HIS A 724 -4.95 -5.36 14.06
CA HIS A 724 -6.04 -4.94 14.92
C HIS A 724 -5.52 -4.14 16.12
N HIS A 725 -6.30 -3.17 16.60
CA HIS A 725 -5.93 -2.31 17.73
C HIS A 725 -7.03 -2.30 18.81
N ARG A 726 -6.60 -2.43 20.07
CA ARG A 726 -7.46 -2.33 21.26
C ARG A 726 -6.83 -1.44 22.31
N LEU A 727 -7.65 -0.67 23.01
CA LEU A 727 -7.25 0.08 24.20
C LEU A 727 -7.52 -0.76 25.44
N LEU A 728 -6.50 -0.99 26.27
CA LEU A 728 -6.64 -1.65 27.57
C LEU A 728 -7.15 -0.66 28.62
N ARG A 729 -8.09 -1.10 29.45
CA ARG A 729 -8.56 -0.37 30.63
C ARG A 729 -8.34 -1.24 31.88
N PRO A 730 -7.59 -0.76 32.89
CA PRO A 730 -7.45 -1.48 34.15
C PRO A 730 -8.81 -1.73 34.82
N GLU A 731 -9.03 -2.95 35.28
CA GLU A 731 -10.23 -3.38 36.01
C GLU A 731 -9.81 -4.26 37.20
N GLY A 732 -9.54 -3.63 38.35
CA GLY A 732 -8.97 -4.31 39.51
C GLY A 732 -7.59 -4.88 39.20
N ILE A 733 -7.43 -6.20 39.33
CA ILE A 733 -6.17 -6.93 39.06
C ILE A 733 -6.05 -7.44 37.60
N HIS A 734 -7.02 -7.12 36.75
CA HIS A 734 -7.01 -7.51 35.34
C HIS A 734 -7.34 -6.32 34.45
N PHE A 735 -7.54 -6.57 33.16
CA PHE A 735 -7.86 -5.55 32.19
C PHE A 735 -9.17 -5.90 31.48
N ALA A 736 -9.96 -4.88 31.20
CA ALA A 736 -10.90 -4.86 30.10
C ALA A 736 -10.20 -4.30 28.85
N SER A 737 -10.82 -4.46 27.69
CA SER A 737 -10.38 -3.74 26.50
C SER A 737 -11.57 -3.26 25.68
N GLU A 738 -11.33 -2.28 24.83
CA GLU A 738 -12.29 -1.79 23.85
C GLU A 738 -11.60 -1.39 22.54
N ARG A 739 -12.39 -1.36 21.47
CA ARG A 739 -11.97 -0.77 20.20
C ARG A 739 -12.04 0.75 20.35
N PRO A 740 -11.02 1.52 19.93
CA PRO A 740 -11.09 2.98 19.95
C PRO A 740 -12.32 3.53 19.23
N ALA A 741 -12.87 4.63 19.74
CA ALA A 741 -14.11 5.20 19.22
C ALA A 741 -13.98 5.71 17.77
N ASP A 742 -12.78 6.11 17.35
CA ASP A 742 -12.50 6.57 15.98
C ASP A 742 -12.03 5.46 15.03
N GLU A 743 -12.13 4.20 15.47
CA GLU A 743 -11.81 3.01 14.67
C GLU A 743 -13.02 2.09 14.47
N GLN A 744 -14.24 2.60 14.66
CA GLN A 744 -15.45 1.84 14.39
C GLN A 744 -15.57 1.56 12.88
N GLY A 745 -15.66 0.28 12.50
CA GLY A 745 -15.80 -0.13 11.10
C GLY A 745 -14.51 -0.18 10.28
N ILE A 746 -13.33 0.03 10.89
CA ILE A 746 -12.02 0.00 10.21
C ILE A 746 -10.99 -0.76 11.05
N GLU A 747 -9.86 -1.15 10.48
CA GLU A 747 -8.70 -1.65 11.24
C GLU A 747 -7.62 -0.59 11.43
N PHE A 748 -6.72 -0.80 12.39
CA PHE A 748 -5.54 0.06 12.54
C PHE A 748 -4.65 0.03 11.31
N LEU A 749 -4.50 -1.15 10.71
CA LEU A 749 -3.95 -1.34 9.38
C LEU A 749 -4.73 -2.45 8.67
N ALA A 750 -5.18 -2.22 7.44
CA ALA A 750 -5.71 -3.27 6.58
C ALA A 750 -5.09 -3.19 5.18
N SER A 751 -4.87 -4.32 4.54
CA SER A 751 -4.43 -4.39 3.14
C SER A 751 -5.56 -4.81 2.22
N SER A 752 -5.62 -4.24 1.01
CA SER A 752 -6.42 -4.81 -0.09
C SER A 752 -5.69 -5.94 -0.83
N ASP A 753 -4.39 -6.12 -0.58
CA ASP A 753 -3.61 -7.24 -1.09
C ASP A 753 -3.88 -8.49 -0.24
N SER A 754 -4.39 -9.54 -0.88
CA SER A 754 -4.74 -10.80 -0.20
C SER A 754 -3.51 -11.63 0.19
N TRP A 755 -2.32 -11.26 -0.32
CA TRP A 755 -1.04 -11.89 0.02
C TRP A 755 -0.37 -11.28 1.26
N PHE A 756 -0.83 -10.12 1.75
CA PHE A 756 -0.28 -9.49 2.96
C PHE A 756 -0.59 -10.35 4.20
N ARG A 757 0.40 -11.07 4.73
CA ARG A 757 0.28 -11.97 5.89
C ARG A 757 1.14 -11.45 7.04
N PRO A 758 0.65 -10.47 7.82
CA PRO A 758 1.39 -9.97 8.98
C PRO A 758 1.57 -11.09 10.01
N THR A 759 2.82 -11.29 10.45
CA THR A 759 3.20 -12.38 11.36
C THR A 759 3.64 -11.86 12.72
N THR A 760 4.51 -10.86 12.75
CA THR A 760 4.96 -10.16 13.96
C THR A 760 4.63 -8.68 13.89
N VAL A 761 4.15 -8.14 15.01
CA VAL A 761 4.01 -6.69 15.26
C VAL A 761 4.69 -6.34 16.57
N THR A 762 5.54 -5.32 16.58
CA THR A 762 6.29 -4.89 17.78
C THR A 762 6.62 -3.41 17.74
N THR A 763 6.72 -2.76 18.91
CA THR A 763 7.40 -1.45 19.00
C THR A 763 8.88 -1.62 18.66
N GLY A 764 9.43 -0.79 17.79
CA GLY A 764 10.85 -0.75 17.44
C GLY A 764 11.67 0.16 18.37
N PRO A 765 13.02 0.11 18.30
CA PRO A 765 13.90 1.00 19.08
C PRO A 765 13.78 2.47 18.65
N ASP A 766 13.17 2.73 17.50
CA ASP A 766 12.87 4.05 16.95
C ASP A 766 11.50 4.59 17.40
N GLY A 767 10.75 3.83 18.20
CA GLY A 767 9.43 4.20 18.72
C GLY A 767 8.26 3.92 17.76
N ALA A 768 8.55 3.53 16.53
CA ALA A 768 7.55 3.15 15.54
C ALA A 768 6.98 1.75 15.81
N LEU A 769 5.89 1.40 15.13
CA LEU A 769 5.37 0.02 15.12
C LEU A 769 5.91 -0.71 13.89
N TRP A 770 6.58 -1.83 14.09
CA TRP A 770 7.19 -2.64 13.04
C TRP A 770 6.36 -3.89 12.79
N VAL A 771 6.19 -4.24 11.51
CA VAL A 771 5.39 -5.38 11.06
C VAL A 771 6.21 -6.24 10.10
N THR A 772 6.34 -7.53 10.39
CA THR A 772 6.82 -8.51 9.40
C THR A 772 5.64 -9.07 8.62
N ASP A 773 5.80 -9.14 7.31
CA ASP A 773 4.85 -9.72 6.38
C ASP A 773 5.51 -10.89 5.64
N MET A 774 5.03 -12.10 5.92
CA MET A 774 5.53 -13.33 5.30
C MET A 774 5.23 -13.36 3.79
N TYR A 775 4.21 -12.62 3.34
CA TYR A 775 3.77 -12.50 1.96
C TYR A 775 3.45 -13.81 1.24
N ARG A 776 2.35 -14.44 1.64
CA ARG A 776 1.92 -15.75 1.13
C ARG A 776 0.48 -15.72 0.65
N LEU A 777 0.22 -16.41 -0.46
CA LEU A 777 -1.14 -16.70 -0.89
C LEU A 777 -1.82 -17.63 0.12
N VAL A 778 -1.17 -18.75 0.42
CA VAL A 778 -1.64 -19.77 1.36
C VAL A 778 -0.88 -19.62 2.67
N ILE A 779 -1.59 -19.28 3.75
CA ILE A 779 -1.03 -19.14 5.10
C ILE A 779 -1.46 -20.26 6.05
N GLU A 780 -2.56 -20.94 5.75
CA GLU A 780 -3.08 -22.03 6.57
C GLU A 780 -2.25 -23.30 6.42
N HIS A 781 -2.11 -24.05 7.51
CA HIS A 781 -1.48 -25.36 7.46
C HIS A 781 -2.38 -26.35 6.68
N PRO A 782 -1.82 -27.25 5.86
CA PRO A 782 -2.60 -28.17 5.01
C PRO A 782 -3.61 -29.03 5.74
N GLU A 783 -3.37 -29.35 7.02
CA GLU A 783 -4.32 -30.04 7.91
C GLU A 783 -5.70 -29.34 8.01
N TRP A 784 -5.78 -28.05 7.66
CA TRP A 784 -7.00 -27.24 7.66
C TRP A 784 -7.54 -26.94 6.26
N ILE A 785 -6.97 -27.56 5.22
CA ILE A 785 -7.36 -27.41 3.81
C ILE A 785 -8.06 -28.70 3.35
N ASP A 786 -9.08 -28.58 2.50
CA ASP A 786 -9.72 -29.73 1.85
C ASP A 786 -8.74 -30.54 0.97
N ASP A 787 -8.65 -31.86 1.19
CA ASP A 787 -7.72 -32.80 0.52
C ASP A 787 -7.70 -32.69 -1.01
N ARG A 788 -8.86 -32.43 -1.63
CA ARG A 788 -8.93 -32.33 -3.10
C ARG A 788 -8.24 -31.05 -3.55
N ARG A 789 -8.48 -29.94 -2.84
CA ARG A 789 -7.89 -28.67 -3.23
C ARG A 789 -6.44 -28.51 -2.80
N GLU A 790 -6.00 -29.16 -1.73
CA GLU A 790 -4.58 -29.18 -1.35
C GLU A 790 -3.71 -29.64 -2.53
N LYS A 791 -4.17 -30.66 -3.28
CA LYS A 791 -3.47 -31.22 -4.45
C LYS A 791 -3.38 -30.26 -5.65
N GLU A 792 -4.23 -29.25 -5.71
CA GLU A 792 -4.29 -28.26 -6.79
C GLU A 792 -3.47 -27.00 -6.46
N LEU A 793 -3.04 -26.85 -5.21
CA LEU A 793 -2.37 -25.66 -4.68
C LEU A 793 -0.85 -25.79 -4.64
N PHE A 794 -0.15 -24.72 -5.03
CA PHE A 794 1.22 -24.52 -4.58
C PHE A 794 1.21 -23.93 -3.17
N LEU A 795 1.24 -24.79 -2.14
CA LEU A 795 1.23 -24.40 -0.72
C LEU A 795 2.33 -23.41 -0.36
N ARG A 796 3.43 -23.39 -1.14
CA ARG A 796 4.56 -22.49 -0.94
C ARG A 796 4.55 -21.25 -1.86
N ALA A 797 3.40 -20.88 -2.41
CA ALA A 797 3.23 -19.66 -3.20
C ALA A 797 3.65 -18.40 -2.41
N GLY A 798 4.71 -17.72 -2.88
CA GLY A 798 5.30 -16.54 -2.23
C GLY A 798 6.54 -16.80 -1.37
N HIS A 799 7.05 -18.03 -1.29
CA HIS A 799 8.23 -18.36 -0.45
C HIS A 799 9.54 -17.61 -0.80
N ASP A 800 9.58 -16.96 -1.96
CA ASP A 800 10.67 -16.13 -2.45
C ASP A 800 10.44 -14.63 -2.18
N ARG A 801 9.42 -14.30 -1.37
CA ARG A 801 8.97 -12.93 -1.09
C ARG A 801 8.83 -12.70 0.40
N GLY A 802 8.84 -11.44 0.82
CA GLY A 802 8.71 -11.07 2.23
C GLY A 802 8.99 -9.59 2.43
N ARG A 803 8.25 -8.95 3.33
CA ARG A 803 8.33 -7.50 3.52
C ARG A 803 8.40 -7.16 5.00
N ILE A 804 9.09 -6.08 5.33
CA ILE A 804 9.11 -5.48 6.66
C ILE A 804 8.63 -4.04 6.51
N TYR A 805 7.60 -3.70 7.27
CA TYR A 805 7.00 -2.37 7.28
C TYR A 805 7.22 -1.69 8.62
N ARG A 806 7.28 -0.36 8.57
CA ARG A 806 7.26 0.52 9.74
C ARG A 806 6.06 1.45 9.65
N ILE A 807 5.33 1.60 10.75
CA ILE A 807 4.16 2.47 10.86
C ILE A 807 4.50 3.62 11.80
N ILE A 808 4.32 4.85 11.33
CA ILE A 808 4.55 6.07 12.11
C ILE A 808 3.35 7.00 12.09
N LYS A 809 3.25 7.85 13.11
CA LYS A 809 2.21 8.88 13.18
C LYS A 809 2.56 10.01 12.22
N THR A 810 1.62 10.42 11.38
CA THR A 810 1.81 11.51 10.42
C THR A 810 2.25 12.79 11.13
N GLY A 811 3.26 13.46 10.59
CA GLY A 811 3.83 14.69 11.18
C GLY A 811 4.80 14.44 12.34
N THR A 812 5.17 13.19 12.61
CA THR A 812 6.24 12.83 13.56
C THR A 812 7.40 12.16 12.82
N SER A 813 8.58 12.17 13.43
CA SER A 813 9.75 11.47 12.92
C SER A 813 10.16 10.37 13.90
N PRO A 814 10.49 9.15 13.41
CA PRO A 814 11.00 8.09 14.25
C PRO A 814 12.33 8.51 14.91
N HIS A 815 12.62 7.96 16.09
CA HIS A 815 13.91 8.16 16.73
C HIS A 815 15.03 7.46 15.94
N ARG A 816 16.26 7.97 16.02
CA ARG A 816 17.40 7.26 15.44
C ARG A 816 17.62 5.92 16.17
N VAL A 817 17.83 4.85 15.41
CA VAL A 817 18.27 3.56 15.98
C VAL A 817 19.71 3.73 16.48
N GLU A 818 19.88 3.70 17.80
CA GLU A 818 21.16 3.92 18.45
C GLU A 818 21.94 2.61 18.62
N ARG A 819 23.27 2.68 18.45
CA ARG A 819 24.17 1.54 18.67
C ARG A 819 24.61 1.49 20.12
N PHE A 820 23.96 0.65 20.91
CA PHE A 820 24.24 0.46 22.34
C PHE A 820 25.64 -0.10 22.61
N THR A 821 26.28 -0.73 21.62
CA THR A 821 27.69 -1.16 21.71
C THR A 821 28.67 0.00 21.88
N GLU A 822 28.27 1.22 21.52
CA GLU A 822 29.10 2.44 21.62
C GLU A 822 28.89 3.18 22.96
N LEU A 823 27.97 2.71 23.81
CA LEU A 823 27.61 3.35 25.06
C LEU A 823 28.43 2.81 26.24
N THR A 824 28.87 3.73 27.11
CA THR A 824 29.46 3.41 28.41
C THR A 824 28.40 2.90 29.39
N PRO A 825 28.77 2.16 30.45
CA PRO A 825 27.83 1.75 31.50
C PRO A 825 27.03 2.91 32.11
N ALA A 826 27.66 4.08 32.32
CA ALA A 826 26.95 5.26 32.80
C ALA A 826 25.91 5.78 31.80
N GLN A 827 26.20 5.75 30.50
CA GLN A 827 25.23 6.09 29.47
C GLN A 827 24.10 5.05 29.37
N LEU A 828 24.38 3.75 29.60
CA LEU A 828 23.34 2.72 29.70
C LEU A 828 22.38 2.98 30.86
N VAL A 829 22.88 3.44 32.01
CA VAL A 829 22.03 3.87 33.15
C VAL A 829 21.08 5.00 32.72
N GLU A 830 21.56 5.97 31.95
CA GLU A 830 20.71 7.04 31.42
C GLU A 830 19.61 6.52 30.47
N LYS A 831 19.88 5.46 29.70
CA LYS A 831 18.87 4.83 28.83
C LYS A 831 17.73 4.15 29.59
N LEU A 832 17.89 3.84 30.87
CA LEU A 832 16.77 3.39 31.72
C LEU A 832 15.67 4.47 31.88
N LYS A 833 15.95 5.73 31.56
CA LYS A 833 14.98 6.83 31.53
C LYS A 833 14.24 6.96 30.19
N SER A 834 14.66 6.22 29.15
CA SER A 834 14.10 6.33 27.81
C SER A 834 12.58 6.15 27.82
N PRO A 835 11.79 6.88 27.02
CA PRO A 835 10.36 6.59 26.86
C PRO A 835 10.12 5.25 26.14
N ASN A 836 11.12 4.74 25.41
CA ASN A 836 11.03 3.49 24.66
C ASN A 836 11.33 2.27 25.54
N GLY A 837 10.36 1.36 25.65
CA GLY A 837 10.48 0.14 26.45
C GLY A 837 11.59 -0.80 25.99
N ARG A 838 11.81 -0.94 24.68
CA ARG A 838 12.91 -1.78 24.15
C ARG A 838 14.28 -1.23 24.50
N GLN A 839 14.47 0.08 24.41
CA GLN A 839 15.73 0.72 24.80
C GLN A 839 16.03 0.52 26.29
N ARG A 840 15.01 0.65 27.16
CA ARG A 840 15.16 0.39 28.60
C ARG A 840 15.52 -1.07 28.87
N ASP A 841 14.83 -2.01 28.22
CA ASP A 841 15.08 -3.44 28.37
C ASP A 841 16.49 -3.82 27.91
N LEU A 842 16.94 -3.28 26.76
CA LEU A 842 18.29 -3.49 26.24
C LEU A 842 19.35 -2.91 27.18
N ALA A 843 19.15 -1.70 27.69
CA ALA A 843 20.06 -1.08 28.66
C ALA A 843 20.19 -1.90 29.94
N GLN A 844 19.06 -2.30 30.55
CA GLN A 844 19.04 -3.15 31.74
C GLN A 844 19.76 -4.47 31.48
N ARG A 845 19.44 -5.13 30.36
CA ARG A 845 20.07 -6.39 29.98
C ARG A 845 21.58 -6.25 29.83
N LEU A 846 22.08 -5.21 29.17
CA LEU A 846 23.51 -4.98 28.99
C LEU A 846 24.22 -4.67 30.31
N LEU A 847 23.64 -3.86 31.20
CA LEU A 847 24.20 -3.58 32.54
C LEU A 847 24.38 -4.87 33.35
N ILE A 848 23.37 -5.77 33.33
CA ILE A 848 23.43 -7.07 33.99
C ILE A 848 24.47 -7.98 33.32
N GLN A 849 24.50 -8.07 31.99
CA GLN A 849 25.44 -8.93 31.26
C GLN A 849 26.90 -8.50 31.43
N GLN A 850 27.16 -7.19 31.51
CA GLN A 850 28.49 -6.62 31.74
C GLN A 850 28.91 -6.70 33.22
N ASN A 851 28.01 -7.09 34.13
CA ASN A 851 28.23 -7.03 35.57
C ASN A 851 28.78 -5.66 36.02
N ALA A 852 28.14 -4.57 35.56
CA ALA A 852 28.64 -3.20 35.70
C ALA A 852 28.47 -2.64 37.13
N GLN A 853 29.17 -3.22 38.11
CA GLN A 853 29.07 -2.90 39.55
C GLN A 853 29.33 -1.42 39.86
N ASP A 854 30.18 -0.75 39.08
CA ASP A 854 30.50 0.68 39.26
C ASP A 854 29.30 1.61 39.03
N THR A 855 28.23 1.12 38.40
CA THR A 855 26.99 1.88 38.17
C THR A 855 26.02 1.85 39.35
N ILE A 856 26.27 1.03 40.38
CA ILE A 856 25.39 0.89 41.56
C ILE A 856 25.03 2.23 42.22
N PRO A 857 25.98 3.18 42.45
CA PRO A 857 25.64 4.48 43.02
C PRO A 857 24.63 5.25 42.16
N GLN A 858 24.79 5.24 40.83
CA GLN A 858 23.90 5.92 39.89
C GLN A 858 22.52 5.25 39.84
N LEU A 859 22.47 3.92 39.86
CA LEU A 859 21.21 3.17 39.92
C LEU A 859 20.45 3.46 41.23
N ARG A 860 21.14 3.51 42.38
CA ARG A 860 20.53 3.87 43.67
C ARG A 860 20.00 5.31 43.66
N ASP A 861 20.72 6.23 43.03
CA ASP A 861 20.26 7.60 42.83
C ASP A 861 18.97 7.63 42.00
N LEU A 862 18.93 6.91 40.87
CA LEU A 862 17.71 6.79 40.05
C LEU A 862 16.53 6.23 40.84
N VAL A 863 16.72 5.15 41.60
CA VAL A 863 15.65 4.55 42.43
C VAL A 863 15.05 5.58 43.39
N ARG A 864 15.88 6.46 43.97
CA ARG A 864 15.44 7.43 44.98
C ARG A 864 14.87 8.72 44.38
N HIS A 865 15.43 9.17 43.26
CA HIS A 865 15.26 10.56 42.81
C HIS A 865 14.75 10.72 41.37
N ALA A 866 14.74 9.66 40.54
CA ALA A 866 14.26 9.79 39.17
C ALA A 866 12.76 10.17 39.15
N ALA A 867 12.39 11.17 38.34
CA ALA A 867 10.99 11.59 38.21
C ALA A 867 10.11 10.48 37.57
N SER A 868 10.65 9.76 36.59
CA SER A 868 9.96 8.67 35.89
C SER A 868 9.81 7.43 36.78
N PRO A 869 8.57 6.95 37.04
CA PRO A 869 8.36 5.69 37.75
C PRO A 869 9.00 4.48 37.05
N LEU A 870 9.01 4.48 35.72
CA LEU A 870 9.63 3.42 34.92
C LEU A 870 11.14 3.40 35.10
N ALA A 871 11.78 4.58 35.16
CA ALA A 871 13.21 4.65 35.44
C ALA A 871 13.56 4.09 36.83
N ARG A 872 12.75 4.41 37.85
CA ARG A 872 12.91 3.85 39.20
C ARG A 872 12.74 2.33 39.21
N LEU A 873 11.72 1.82 38.52
CA LEU A 873 11.45 0.39 38.39
C LEU A 873 12.62 -0.35 37.73
N HIS A 874 13.05 0.11 36.56
CA HIS A 874 14.18 -0.50 35.84
C HIS A 874 15.49 -0.42 36.63
N ALA A 875 15.78 0.71 37.29
CA ALA A 875 16.96 0.82 38.14
C ALA A 875 16.90 -0.15 39.33
N LEU A 876 15.73 -0.33 39.96
CA LEU A 876 15.53 -1.30 41.03
C LEU A 876 15.70 -2.75 40.55
N CYS A 877 15.20 -3.06 39.35
CA CYS A 877 15.33 -4.39 38.74
C CYS A 877 16.74 -4.70 38.22
N THR A 878 17.57 -3.67 38.03
CA THR A 878 18.97 -3.80 37.61
C THR A 878 19.90 -4.01 38.82
N LEU A 879 19.58 -3.41 39.98
CA LEU A 879 20.24 -3.65 41.27
C LEU A 879 19.97 -5.07 41.79
#